data_AF-A0A3P8NMX9-F1
#
_entry.id   AF-A0A3P8NMX9-F1
#
_cell.length_a   1.000
_cell.length_b   1.000
_cell.length_c   1.000
_cell.angle_alpha   90.00
_cell.angle_beta   90.00
_cell.angle_gamma   90.00
#
_symmetry.space_group_name_H-M   'P 1'
#
loop_
_entity.id
_entity.type
_entity.pdbx_description
1 polymer ?
#
loop_
_entity_poly.entity_id
_entity_poly.type
_entity_poly.pdbx_seq_one_letter_code
_entity_poly.pdbx_strand_id
1 'polypeptide(L)'
;MLVIKWLTELLGGKFCRLGTLQRAHSRPLAQCVRCHIETEHKCRKVRIMLLILLQLLVFASCAPPRCDPKFRGQCKPIIEEKPKCTDLMLSYCDDMPYAQTMFPNILGHKTREDAEAGAEYLLISVAESLLGGDCNPEIRMLGCSVLAPRCEKEKVLKPCRSTCEAVRRRCSRTFDKIQMAWPYFLDCDRFFVSDQEGCYDPLEGLRGQEEEEAADGLDILLTADSPDTLQFTYHSNTDLISVLKKTEEQCSGIARTYSIGRSMEGRELLVIEFSNNPGEHELLEPEVKYIGNMHGNEVLGRQLLIYLAQHLCSEYLLGNERIQTLINTTRIHILPSMNPDGYELAVSGVSDNNYDFEQEDQRYDSWNIGRNNAQNIDLNRNFPDLTSIVYRRRRQKGYRTDHILIPDYYWFGKVFKFIAATYANAHETMSNENARCGSSRTQSQKGIVNAAQWSSLAGGMQDFNYLHTNCFEVTVNVGCDRFPPEEELAFAWHENQESLLSFMETAHRGIKGIVKDEKGNAIKGARISVRGIQHDITTAENGDYWRLLTPGIHIVSASGQGYTRATKRIQVPSRMKTAGRVDFVLPKAPVNFDPQEEDFSSYDKFDPYNQYQHYTQMADLSQNQEERAEKPWWWNYFALPGVPSPTWLLKQY
;
A
#
# COMPACT_ATOMS: atom_id res chain seq x y z
N MET A 1 0.31 -31.54 -5.44
CA MET A 1 1.32 -32.56 -5.06
C MET A 1 1.05 -33.08 -3.64
N LEU A 2 -0.13 -33.64 -3.40
CA LEU A 2 -0.58 -34.08 -2.06
C LEU A 2 -1.54 -35.29 -2.08
N VAL A 3 -1.57 -36.07 -3.17
CA VAL A 3 -2.41 -37.27 -3.31
C VAL A 3 -1.59 -38.57 -3.51
N ILE A 4 -0.25 -38.47 -3.58
CA ILE A 4 0.64 -39.64 -3.75
C ILE A 4 1.12 -40.21 -2.40
N LYS A 5 0.70 -39.61 -1.27
CA LYS A 5 1.11 -40.04 0.08
C LYS A 5 0.08 -40.91 0.82
N TRP A 6 -1.03 -41.27 0.18
CA TRP A 6 -2.11 -42.07 0.79
C TRP A 6 -2.31 -43.47 0.15
N LEU A 7 -1.64 -43.77 -0.96
CA LEU A 7 -1.82 -45.04 -1.69
C LEU A 7 -0.70 -46.08 -1.47
N THR A 8 0.29 -45.79 -0.63
CA THR A 8 1.42 -46.70 -0.34
C THR A 8 1.27 -47.52 0.94
N GLU A 9 0.19 -47.37 1.71
CA GLU A 9 -0.03 -48.11 2.97
C GLU A 9 -1.03 -49.28 2.89
N LEU A 10 -1.61 -49.59 1.72
CA LEU A 10 -2.67 -50.61 1.62
C LEU A 10 -2.24 -51.99 1.09
N LEU A 11 -0.98 -52.22 0.72
CA LEU A 11 -0.52 -53.54 0.31
C LEU A 11 0.84 -53.91 0.92
N GLY A 12 0.76 -54.46 2.13
CA GLY A 12 1.52 -55.62 2.60
C GLY A 12 2.99 -55.71 2.21
N GLY A 13 3.85 -55.35 3.16
CA GLY A 13 5.30 -55.47 3.00
C GLY A 13 5.84 -56.89 2.93
N LYS A 14 7.16 -56.96 2.70
CA LYS A 14 8.12 -57.84 3.41
C LYS A 14 9.55 -57.47 2.95
N PHE A 15 10.38 -57.16 3.95
CA PHE A 15 11.82 -57.43 4.07
C PHE A 15 12.73 -57.23 2.84
N CYS A 16 13.83 -56.48 2.89
CA CYS A 16 14.94 -56.72 3.82
C CYS A 16 15.89 -55.51 3.95
N ARG A 17 16.53 -55.45 5.12
CA ARG A 17 17.50 -54.46 5.62
C ARG A 17 18.88 -54.55 4.95
N LEU A 18 19.67 -53.51 5.26
CA LEU A 18 21.14 -53.35 5.22
C LEU A 18 21.69 -52.81 3.89
N GLY A 19 22.55 -51.79 3.84
CA GLY A 19 23.25 -51.08 4.91
C GLY A 19 23.97 -49.85 4.35
N THR A 20 24.23 -48.94 5.28
CA THR A 20 25.08 -47.74 5.21
C THR A 20 26.48 -47.97 4.63
N LEU A 21 27.01 -47.01 3.84
CA LEU A 21 28.39 -46.53 4.01
C LEU A 21 28.66 -45.21 3.27
N GLN A 22 29.60 -44.47 3.87
CA GLN A 22 29.95 -43.07 3.68
C GLN A 22 30.88 -42.79 2.47
N ARG A 23 30.87 -41.50 2.08
CA ARG A 23 32.00 -40.63 1.63
C ARG A 23 33.04 -41.21 0.67
N ALA A 24 33.28 -40.51 -0.46
CA ALA A 24 34.44 -39.60 -0.63
C ALA A 24 34.75 -39.25 -2.10
N HIS A 25 35.13 -37.98 -2.30
CA HIS A 25 36.18 -37.44 -3.18
C HIS A 25 36.08 -37.41 -4.74
N SER A 26 36.02 -36.15 -5.24
CA SER A 26 36.83 -35.47 -6.30
C SER A 26 37.04 -36.07 -7.71
N ARG A 27 36.47 -35.35 -8.71
CA ARG A 27 36.95 -34.89 -10.07
C ARG A 27 38.28 -35.44 -10.66
N PRO A 28 38.60 -35.26 -11.98
CA PRO A 28 37.77 -35.19 -13.22
C PRO A 28 38.39 -35.89 -14.49
N LEU A 29 37.66 -35.80 -15.63
CA LEU A 29 38.09 -35.76 -17.06
C LEU A 29 38.52 -37.05 -17.84
N ALA A 30 37.61 -37.43 -18.76
CA ALA A 30 37.78 -37.76 -20.18
C ALA A 30 38.68 -38.93 -20.64
N GLN A 31 38.06 -39.93 -21.31
CA GLN A 31 38.49 -40.41 -22.63
C GLN A 31 37.43 -41.27 -23.37
N CYS A 32 37.07 -40.78 -24.56
CA CYS A 32 36.77 -41.45 -25.83
C CYS A 32 35.96 -42.76 -25.90
N VAL A 33 34.72 -42.60 -26.41
CA VAL A 33 34.23 -43.14 -27.70
C VAL A 33 34.90 -44.44 -28.20
N ARG A 34 34.17 -45.56 -28.05
CA ARG A 34 34.08 -46.57 -29.11
C ARG A 34 32.63 -46.99 -29.27
N CYS A 35 32.09 -46.61 -30.42
CA CYS A 35 30.73 -46.84 -30.84
C CYS A 35 30.49 -48.30 -31.24
N HIS A 36 29.20 -48.63 -31.13
CA HIS A 36 28.39 -49.34 -32.11
C HIS A 36 28.49 -50.86 -32.25
N ILE A 37 27.28 -51.41 -32.42
CA ILE A 37 26.89 -52.77 -32.77
C ILE A 37 26.67 -53.64 -31.53
N GLU A 38 25.53 -53.45 -30.84
CA GLU A 38 24.73 -54.56 -30.27
C GLU A 38 23.44 -54.13 -29.54
N THR A 39 23.19 -52.84 -29.33
CA THR A 39 22.04 -52.36 -28.54
C THR A 39 20.82 -51.87 -29.34
N GLU A 40 20.83 -51.94 -30.68
CA GLU A 40 19.66 -51.58 -31.50
C GLU A 40 18.62 -52.70 -31.66
N HIS A 41 19.00 -53.97 -31.50
CA HIS A 41 18.07 -55.09 -31.70
C HIS A 41 17.10 -55.34 -30.54
N LYS A 42 17.43 -54.90 -29.31
CA LYS A 42 16.55 -55.06 -28.15
C LYS A 42 15.51 -53.95 -28.00
N CYS A 43 15.79 -52.73 -28.46
CA CYS A 43 14.85 -51.61 -28.35
C CYS A 43 13.74 -51.63 -29.43
N ARG A 44 14.02 -52.21 -30.61
CA ARG A 44 13.02 -52.38 -31.68
C ARG A 44 11.98 -53.46 -31.37
N LYS A 45 12.38 -54.54 -30.67
CA LYS A 45 11.46 -55.62 -30.24
C LYS A 45 10.45 -55.16 -29.18
N VAL A 46 10.85 -54.27 -28.26
CA VAL A 46 9.95 -53.76 -27.20
C VAL A 46 8.94 -52.77 -27.77
N ARG A 47 9.33 -51.90 -28.73
CA ARG A 47 8.38 -51.00 -29.41
C ARG A 47 7.38 -51.74 -30.30
N ILE A 48 7.80 -52.81 -30.99
CA ILE A 48 6.89 -53.62 -31.83
C ILE A 48 5.95 -54.46 -30.95
N MET A 49 6.41 -55.03 -29.83
CA MET A 49 5.52 -55.72 -28.89
C MET A 49 4.50 -54.80 -28.25
N LEU A 50 4.85 -53.54 -27.92
CA LEU A 50 3.91 -52.58 -27.36
C LEU A 50 2.84 -52.14 -28.37
N LEU A 51 3.21 -51.98 -29.64
CA LEU A 51 2.28 -51.65 -30.73
C LEU A 51 1.33 -52.82 -31.06
N ILE A 52 1.84 -54.06 -31.01
CA ILE A 52 1.01 -55.27 -31.20
C ILE A 52 0.08 -55.47 -30.00
N LEU A 53 0.52 -55.19 -28.76
CA LEU A 53 -0.36 -55.23 -27.58
C LEU A 53 -1.44 -54.14 -27.63
N LEU A 54 -1.10 -52.93 -28.10
CA LEU A 54 -2.07 -51.85 -28.28
C LEU A 54 -3.10 -52.17 -29.37
N GLN A 55 -2.68 -52.81 -30.47
CA GLN A 55 -3.61 -53.24 -31.53
C GLN A 55 -4.47 -54.43 -31.09
N LEU A 56 -3.94 -55.38 -30.31
CA LEU A 56 -4.73 -56.50 -29.77
C LEU A 56 -5.74 -56.08 -28.68
N LEU A 57 -5.47 -55.00 -27.94
CA LEU A 57 -6.44 -54.43 -26.98
C LEU A 57 -7.59 -53.66 -27.65
N VAL A 58 -7.41 -53.20 -28.90
CA VAL A 58 -8.47 -52.59 -29.70
C VAL A 58 -9.39 -53.64 -30.36
N PHE A 59 -8.92 -54.87 -30.54
CA PHE A 59 -9.75 -55.99 -31.05
C PHE A 59 -10.45 -56.83 -29.96
N ALA A 60 -10.23 -56.54 -28.67
CA ALA A 60 -10.82 -57.28 -27.55
C ALA A 60 -11.98 -56.55 -26.81
N SER A 61 -12.50 -55.45 -27.36
CA SER A 61 -13.63 -54.69 -26.77
C SER A 61 -14.78 -54.48 -27.76
N CYS A 62 -15.03 -55.42 -28.66
CA CYS A 62 -16.34 -55.57 -29.30
C CYS A 62 -17.10 -56.71 -28.62
N ALA A 63 -17.62 -56.45 -27.42
CA ALA A 63 -18.74 -57.24 -26.92
C ALA A 63 -19.95 -56.93 -27.80
N PRO A 64 -20.67 -57.93 -28.35
CA PRO A 64 -21.93 -57.69 -29.04
C PRO A 64 -22.97 -57.18 -28.01
N PRO A 65 -24.01 -56.45 -28.45
CA PRO A 65 -25.03 -55.95 -27.54
C PRO A 65 -25.70 -57.11 -26.78
N ARG A 66 -25.87 -56.96 -25.46
CA ARG A 66 -26.66 -57.89 -24.65
C ARG A 66 -28.12 -57.76 -25.04
N CYS A 67 -28.64 -58.72 -25.81
CA CYS A 67 -30.07 -58.96 -25.94
C CYS A 67 -30.54 -59.82 -24.74
N ASP A 68 -31.64 -59.41 -24.09
CA ASP A 68 -32.34 -60.14 -23.02
C ASP A 68 -32.94 -61.46 -23.57
N PRO A 69 -32.78 -62.64 -22.93
CA PRO A 69 -33.14 -63.93 -23.54
C PRO A 69 -34.62 -64.30 -23.40
N LYS A 70 -35.55 -63.34 -23.56
CA LYS A 70 -36.98 -63.63 -23.73
C LYS A 70 -37.55 -62.81 -24.89
N PHE A 71 -37.97 -63.54 -25.93
CA PHE A 71 -38.63 -63.11 -27.18
C PHE A 71 -37.72 -62.81 -28.38
N ARG A 72 -38.17 -63.35 -29.53
CA ARG A 72 -37.47 -63.50 -30.80
C ARG A 72 -37.07 -62.15 -31.44
N GLY A 73 -35.77 -61.95 -31.65
CA GLY A 73 -35.23 -61.57 -32.96
C GLY A 73 -35.67 -60.25 -33.62
N GLN A 74 -35.94 -59.20 -32.86
CA GLN A 74 -35.96 -57.83 -33.40
C GLN A 74 -35.13 -56.92 -32.49
N CYS A 75 -33.94 -56.52 -32.94
CA CYS A 75 -33.29 -55.33 -32.40
C CYS A 75 -34.18 -54.15 -32.78
N LYS A 76 -34.96 -53.63 -31.81
CA LYS A 76 -35.55 -52.30 -31.99
C LYS A 76 -34.38 -51.34 -32.22
N PRO A 77 -34.40 -50.49 -33.26
CA PRO A 77 -33.54 -49.32 -33.23
C PRO A 77 -33.91 -48.61 -31.94
N ILE A 78 -32.93 -48.34 -31.08
CA ILE A 78 -33.11 -47.28 -30.09
C ILE A 78 -33.30 -46.06 -30.98
N ILE A 79 -34.56 -45.67 -31.18
CA ILE A 79 -34.87 -44.34 -31.67
C ILE A 79 -34.29 -43.47 -30.55
N GLU A 80 -33.09 -42.92 -30.77
CA GLU A 80 -32.60 -41.84 -29.94
C GLU A 80 -33.62 -40.73 -30.09
N GLU A 81 -34.56 -40.66 -29.14
CA GLU A 81 -35.47 -39.56 -29.05
C GLU A 81 -34.61 -38.30 -28.98
N LYS A 82 -34.84 -37.38 -29.92
CA LYS A 82 -34.10 -36.12 -29.93
C LYS A 82 -34.27 -35.47 -28.56
N PRO A 83 -33.19 -34.97 -27.95
CA PRO A 83 -33.27 -34.34 -26.65
C PRO A 83 -34.24 -33.17 -26.73
N LYS A 84 -35.19 -33.11 -25.80
CA LYS A 84 -36.20 -32.06 -25.70
C LYS A 84 -35.87 -31.15 -24.52
N CYS A 85 -36.32 -29.91 -24.59
CA CYS A 85 -36.30 -29.03 -23.42
C CYS A 85 -37.18 -29.65 -22.31
N THR A 86 -36.66 -29.66 -21.10
CA THR A 86 -37.33 -30.11 -19.87
C THR A 86 -37.31 -28.99 -18.85
N ASP A 87 -38.23 -29.03 -17.88
CA ASP A 87 -38.26 -28.02 -16.84
C ASP A 87 -37.01 -28.09 -15.96
N LEU A 88 -36.55 -26.92 -15.50
CA LEU A 88 -35.40 -26.77 -14.63
C LEU A 88 -35.77 -27.25 -13.21
N MET A 89 -35.32 -28.46 -12.87
CA MET A 89 -35.63 -29.12 -11.59
C MET A 89 -34.37 -29.37 -10.74
N LEU A 90 -33.36 -28.51 -10.86
CA LEU A 90 -32.13 -28.57 -10.05
C LEU A 90 -32.27 -27.59 -8.89
N SER A 91 -32.41 -28.09 -7.66
CA SER A 91 -32.78 -27.29 -6.48
C SER A 91 -31.81 -26.15 -6.13
N TYR A 92 -30.56 -26.20 -6.60
CA TYR A 92 -29.56 -25.15 -6.36
C TYR A 92 -29.50 -24.09 -7.48
N CYS A 93 -30.20 -24.35 -8.58
CA CYS A 93 -30.23 -23.54 -9.80
C CYS A 93 -31.68 -23.23 -10.23
N ASP A 94 -32.66 -23.37 -9.35
CA ASP A 94 -34.09 -23.24 -9.68
C ASP A 94 -34.56 -21.78 -9.82
N ASP A 95 -33.73 -20.83 -9.37
CA ASP A 95 -33.95 -19.37 -9.41
C ASP A 95 -33.25 -18.68 -10.60
N MET A 96 -32.83 -19.44 -11.62
CA MET A 96 -32.31 -18.88 -12.87
C MET A 96 -33.41 -18.11 -13.63
N PRO A 97 -33.07 -17.10 -14.47
CA PRO A 97 -34.04 -16.30 -15.21
C PRO A 97 -34.80 -17.04 -16.34
N TYR A 98 -34.68 -18.36 -16.41
CA TYR A 98 -35.34 -19.22 -17.39
C TYR A 98 -35.82 -20.52 -16.75
N ALA A 99 -36.94 -21.05 -17.25
CA ALA A 99 -37.58 -22.23 -16.67
C ALA A 99 -37.21 -23.56 -17.36
N GLN A 100 -36.58 -23.53 -18.54
CA GLN A 100 -36.30 -24.72 -19.34
C GLN A 100 -34.80 -24.96 -19.56
N THR A 101 -34.39 -26.21 -19.38
CA THR A 101 -33.04 -26.71 -19.65
C THR A 101 -33.10 -27.97 -20.51
N MET A 102 -31.95 -28.53 -20.90
CA MET A 102 -31.90 -29.75 -21.71
C MET A 102 -30.66 -30.57 -21.40
N PHE A 103 -30.83 -31.89 -21.45
CA PHE A 103 -29.74 -32.85 -21.35
C PHE A 103 -29.51 -33.55 -22.71
N PRO A 104 -28.26 -33.81 -23.12
CA PRO A 104 -27.05 -33.56 -22.34
C PRO A 104 -26.72 -32.07 -22.20
N ASN A 105 -26.30 -31.67 -21.00
CA ASN A 105 -25.92 -30.28 -20.72
C ASN A 105 -24.55 -29.94 -21.34
N ILE A 106 -24.05 -28.71 -21.14
CA ILE A 106 -22.77 -28.26 -21.70
C ILE A 106 -21.57 -29.11 -21.23
N LEU A 107 -21.66 -29.73 -20.06
CA LEU A 107 -20.63 -30.62 -19.50
C LEU A 107 -20.79 -32.09 -19.94
N GLY A 108 -21.88 -32.43 -20.63
CA GLY A 108 -22.15 -33.77 -21.14
C GLY A 108 -22.86 -34.72 -20.17
N HIS A 109 -23.41 -34.22 -19.05
CA HIS A 109 -24.28 -35.01 -18.17
C HIS A 109 -25.55 -35.38 -18.92
N LYS A 110 -25.94 -36.67 -18.90
CA LYS A 110 -27.02 -37.18 -19.76
C LYS A 110 -28.41 -37.05 -19.15
N THR A 111 -28.49 -36.96 -17.83
CA THR A 111 -29.74 -36.76 -17.09
C THR A 111 -29.56 -35.74 -15.98
N ARG A 112 -30.67 -35.31 -15.39
CA ARG A 112 -30.69 -34.46 -14.20
C ARG A 112 -29.95 -35.11 -13.04
N GLU A 113 -30.18 -36.40 -12.80
CA GLU A 113 -29.55 -37.16 -11.72
C GLU A 113 -28.04 -37.25 -11.90
N ASP A 114 -27.57 -37.42 -13.14
CA ASP A 114 -26.14 -37.39 -13.48
C ASP A 114 -25.51 -36.03 -13.16
N ALA A 115 -26.24 -34.94 -13.38
CA ALA A 115 -25.77 -33.59 -13.07
C ALA A 115 -25.75 -33.30 -11.56
N GLU A 116 -26.80 -33.71 -10.81
CA GLU A 116 -26.86 -33.55 -9.34
C GLU A 116 -25.79 -34.36 -8.62
N ALA A 117 -25.45 -35.55 -9.13
CA ALA A 117 -24.38 -36.39 -8.61
C ALA A 117 -22.97 -35.94 -9.08
N GLY A 118 -22.89 -34.98 -9.99
CA GLY A 118 -21.64 -34.47 -10.57
C GLY A 118 -20.79 -33.68 -9.57
N ALA A 119 -19.47 -33.74 -9.74
CA ALA A 119 -18.53 -33.00 -8.89
C ALA A 119 -18.72 -31.48 -9.02
N GLU A 120 -19.16 -31.01 -10.18
CA GLU A 120 -19.40 -29.61 -10.49
C GLU A 120 -20.62 -29.06 -9.73
N TYR A 121 -21.69 -29.83 -9.61
CA TYR A 121 -22.88 -29.46 -8.82
C TYR A 121 -22.57 -29.41 -7.31
N LEU A 122 -21.77 -30.36 -6.82
CA LEU A 122 -21.26 -30.33 -5.44
C LEU A 122 -20.31 -29.14 -5.20
N LEU A 123 -19.41 -28.86 -6.14
CA LEU A 123 -18.46 -27.76 -5.98
C LEU A 123 -19.15 -26.40 -5.96
N ILE A 124 -20.16 -26.20 -6.82
CA ILE A 124 -20.90 -24.94 -6.86
C ILE A 124 -21.81 -24.77 -5.64
N SER A 125 -22.44 -25.85 -5.15
CA SER A 125 -23.30 -25.82 -3.95
C SER A 125 -22.57 -25.54 -2.64
N VAL A 126 -21.27 -25.82 -2.60
CA VAL A 126 -20.42 -25.55 -1.42
C VAL A 126 -19.63 -24.23 -1.56
N ALA A 127 -19.59 -23.64 -2.76
CA ALA A 127 -18.82 -22.42 -3.05
C ALA A 127 -19.23 -21.24 -2.17
N GLU A 128 -20.52 -21.08 -1.88
CA GLU A 128 -21.03 -20.03 -1.00
C GLU A 128 -20.41 -20.07 0.41
N SER A 129 -20.37 -21.25 1.00
CA SER A 129 -19.81 -21.46 2.34
C SER A 129 -18.28 -21.35 2.34
N LEU A 130 -17.62 -21.73 1.24
CA LEU A 130 -16.16 -21.64 1.11
C LEU A 130 -15.66 -20.21 0.88
N LEU A 131 -16.44 -19.40 0.15
CA LEU A 131 -16.11 -18.01 -0.16
C LEU A 131 -16.61 -17.03 0.91
N GLY A 132 -17.29 -17.50 1.96
CA GLY A 132 -17.79 -16.65 3.04
C GLY A 132 -18.86 -15.66 2.60
N GLY A 133 -19.58 -15.94 1.51
CA GLY A 133 -20.57 -15.04 0.89
C GLY A 133 -19.99 -14.12 -0.19
N ASP A 134 -18.67 -13.94 -0.28
CA ASP A 134 -18.04 -13.15 -1.35
C ASP A 134 -18.28 -13.82 -2.72
N CYS A 135 -18.61 -13.01 -3.74
CA CYS A 135 -18.84 -13.48 -5.12
C CYS A 135 -20.07 -14.39 -5.34
N ASN A 136 -20.97 -14.49 -4.37
CA ASN A 136 -22.33 -15.04 -4.51
C ASN A 136 -23.29 -13.85 -4.64
N PRO A 137 -24.28 -13.84 -5.55
CA PRO A 137 -24.76 -14.92 -6.44
C PRO A 137 -24.09 -15.08 -7.80
N GLU A 138 -23.14 -14.22 -8.16
CA GLU A 138 -22.51 -14.21 -9.50
C GLU A 138 -21.88 -15.57 -9.90
N ILE A 139 -21.05 -16.16 -9.02
CA ILE A 139 -20.40 -17.45 -9.31
C ILE A 139 -21.41 -18.58 -9.41
N ARG A 140 -22.43 -18.59 -8.54
CA ARG A 140 -23.48 -19.59 -8.52
C ARG A 140 -24.28 -19.58 -9.83
N MET A 141 -24.75 -18.42 -10.25
CA MET A 141 -25.51 -18.26 -11.49
C MET A 141 -24.65 -18.61 -12.72
N LEU A 142 -23.37 -18.23 -12.70
CA LEU A 142 -22.43 -18.61 -13.76
C LEU A 142 -22.25 -20.15 -13.84
N GLY A 143 -22.10 -20.82 -12.70
CA GLY A 143 -22.02 -22.29 -12.63
C GLY A 143 -23.32 -22.98 -13.07
N CYS A 144 -24.46 -22.47 -12.63
CA CYS A 144 -25.78 -22.96 -13.03
C CYS A 144 -26.04 -22.79 -14.53
N SER A 145 -25.52 -21.73 -15.16
CA SER A 145 -25.64 -21.53 -16.62
C SER A 145 -24.90 -22.58 -17.44
N VAL A 146 -23.87 -23.23 -16.87
CA VAL A 146 -23.12 -24.31 -17.52
C VAL A 146 -23.74 -25.68 -17.20
N LEU A 147 -24.17 -25.88 -15.95
CA LEU A 147 -24.79 -27.12 -15.48
C LEU A 147 -26.21 -27.34 -16.01
N ALA A 148 -26.96 -26.26 -16.16
CA ALA A 148 -28.37 -26.25 -16.50
C ALA A 148 -28.64 -25.14 -17.54
N PRO A 149 -28.04 -25.22 -18.73
CA PRO A 149 -28.09 -24.15 -19.71
C PRO A 149 -29.52 -23.90 -20.21
N ARG A 150 -29.80 -22.67 -20.61
CA ARG A 150 -31.11 -22.27 -21.16
C ARG A 150 -31.41 -23.08 -22.43
N CYS A 151 -32.60 -23.68 -22.47
CA CYS A 151 -33.10 -24.36 -23.67
C CYS A 151 -34.18 -23.51 -24.34
N GLU A 152 -34.01 -23.22 -25.63
CA GLU A 152 -35.00 -22.53 -26.44
C GLU A 152 -35.13 -23.22 -27.80
N LYS A 153 -36.37 -23.50 -28.23
CA LYS A 153 -36.66 -24.19 -29.50
C LYS A 153 -35.89 -25.52 -29.67
N GLU A 154 -35.83 -26.33 -28.61
CA GLU A 154 -35.12 -27.62 -28.56
C GLU A 154 -33.60 -27.50 -28.84
N LYS A 155 -33.01 -26.33 -28.54
CA LYS A 155 -31.57 -26.08 -28.65
C LYS A 155 -31.02 -25.51 -27.35
N VAL A 156 -29.83 -25.98 -26.97
CA VAL A 156 -29.06 -25.39 -25.87
C VAL A 156 -28.52 -24.04 -26.33
N LEU A 157 -28.87 -22.97 -25.63
CA LEU A 157 -28.24 -21.68 -25.77
C LEU A 157 -27.06 -21.61 -24.80
N LYS A 158 -25.91 -21.11 -25.26
CA LYS A 158 -24.72 -20.98 -24.42
C LYS A 158 -24.68 -19.60 -23.75
N PRO A 159 -24.13 -19.51 -22.52
CA PRO A 159 -23.94 -18.24 -21.84
C PRO A 159 -22.84 -17.38 -22.49
N CYS A 160 -22.93 -16.06 -22.31
CA CYS A 160 -22.01 -15.10 -22.91
C CYS A 160 -20.60 -15.12 -22.29
N ARG A 161 -19.57 -15.10 -23.15
CA ARG A 161 -18.16 -15.08 -22.73
C ARG A 161 -17.80 -13.78 -22.01
N SER A 162 -18.33 -12.66 -22.47
CA SER A 162 -18.19 -11.34 -21.86
C SER A 162 -18.60 -11.34 -20.38
N THR A 163 -19.75 -11.95 -20.05
CA THR A 163 -20.21 -12.12 -18.66
C THR A 163 -19.25 -13.00 -17.85
N CYS A 164 -18.83 -14.15 -18.39
CA CYS A 164 -17.88 -15.04 -17.71
C CYS A 164 -16.55 -14.35 -17.38
N GLU A 165 -15.98 -13.62 -18.34
CA GLU A 165 -14.72 -12.91 -18.15
C GLU A 165 -14.83 -11.77 -17.15
N ALA A 166 -15.98 -11.10 -17.10
CA ALA A 166 -16.25 -10.05 -16.10
C ALA A 166 -16.29 -10.64 -14.68
N VAL A 167 -17.04 -11.73 -14.46
CA VAL A 167 -17.10 -12.42 -13.16
C VAL A 167 -15.74 -13.01 -12.79
N ARG A 168 -15.01 -13.59 -13.74
CA ARG A 168 -13.66 -14.11 -13.52
C ARG A 168 -12.68 -13.02 -13.09
N ARG A 169 -12.75 -11.84 -13.70
CA ARG A 169 -11.90 -10.70 -13.31
C ARG A 169 -12.19 -10.23 -11.88
N ARG A 170 -13.47 -10.16 -11.48
CA ARG A 170 -13.88 -9.76 -10.12
C ARG A 170 -13.53 -10.82 -9.07
N CYS A 171 -13.83 -12.08 -9.36
CA CYS A 171 -13.84 -13.16 -8.37
C CYS A 171 -12.60 -14.04 -8.34
N SER A 172 -11.71 -13.96 -9.34
CA SER A 172 -10.45 -14.72 -9.36
C SER A 172 -9.61 -14.54 -8.09
N ARG A 173 -9.52 -13.30 -7.59
CA ARG A 173 -8.78 -12.99 -6.36
C ARG A 173 -9.38 -13.66 -5.12
N THR A 174 -10.69 -13.85 -5.06
CA THR A 174 -11.37 -14.55 -3.96
C THR A 174 -11.02 -16.04 -3.95
N PHE A 175 -10.94 -16.68 -5.12
CA PHE A 175 -10.48 -18.07 -5.25
C PHE A 175 -8.99 -18.21 -4.87
N ASP A 176 -8.15 -17.24 -5.24
CA ASP A 176 -6.73 -17.22 -4.86
C ASP A 176 -6.52 -17.08 -3.34
N LYS A 177 -7.35 -16.27 -2.65
CA LYS A 177 -7.32 -16.10 -1.18
C LYS A 177 -7.49 -17.44 -0.44
N ILE A 178 -8.34 -18.33 -0.96
CA ILE A 178 -8.59 -19.66 -0.38
C ILE A 178 -7.72 -20.77 -0.99
N GLN A 179 -6.70 -20.41 -1.79
CA GLN A 179 -5.79 -21.34 -2.47
C GLN A 179 -6.52 -22.35 -3.37
N MET A 180 -7.65 -21.97 -3.94
CA MET A 180 -8.39 -22.79 -4.90
C MET A 180 -8.16 -22.28 -6.32
N ALA A 181 -7.92 -23.20 -7.25
CA ALA A 181 -7.88 -22.85 -8.65
C ALA A 181 -9.27 -22.46 -9.14
N TRP A 182 -9.32 -21.58 -10.15
CA TRP A 182 -10.57 -21.27 -10.84
C TRP A 182 -11.25 -22.57 -11.33
N PRO A 183 -12.55 -22.79 -11.06
CA PRO A 183 -13.20 -24.04 -11.42
C PRO A 183 -13.11 -24.30 -12.93
N TYR A 184 -12.67 -25.50 -13.32
CA TYR A 184 -12.44 -25.81 -14.73
C TYR A 184 -13.70 -25.72 -15.60
N PHE A 185 -14.88 -25.96 -15.01
CA PHE A 185 -16.17 -25.87 -15.71
C PHE A 185 -16.63 -24.42 -15.91
N LEU A 186 -15.92 -23.44 -15.35
CA LEU A 186 -16.11 -22.00 -15.57
C LEU A 186 -15.03 -21.41 -16.50
N ASP A 187 -14.40 -22.24 -17.33
CA ASP A 187 -13.45 -21.78 -18.34
C ASP A 187 -14.19 -21.03 -19.46
N CYS A 188 -14.01 -19.71 -19.49
CA CYS A 188 -14.69 -18.78 -20.40
C CYS A 188 -14.42 -19.08 -21.88
N ASP A 189 -13.27 -19.66 -22.21
CA ASP A 189 -12.93 -20.00 -23.61
C ASP A 189 -13.61 -21.29 -24.07
N ARG A 190 -13.95 -22.18 -23.14
CA ARG A 190 -14.44 -23.53 -23.44
C ARG A 190 -15.96 -23.63 -23.45
N PHE A 191 -16.63 -22.98 -22.50
CA PHE A 191 -18.06 -23.20 -22.24
C PHE A 191 -18.95 -22.00 -22.60
N PHE A 192 -18.34 -20.84 -22.88
CA PHE A 192 -19.03 -19.60 -23.20
C PHE A 192 -18.71 -19.13 -24.62
N VAL A 193 -19.66 -18.45 -25.26
CA VAL A 193 -19.54 -17.99 -26.66
C VAL A 193 -19.66 -16.48 -26.78
N SER A 194 -19.22 -15.93 -27.91
CA SER A 194 -19.27 -14.49 -28.17
C SER A 194 -20.71 -14.00 -28.41
N ASP A 195 -20.96 -12.71 -28.21
CA ASP A 195 -22.28 -12.10 -28.45
C ASP A 195 -22.72 -12.24 -29.92
N GLN A 196 -21.76 -12.34 -30.84
CA GLN A 196 -21.98 -12.52 -32.27
C GLN A 196 -22.53 -13.91 -32.63
N GLU A 197 -22.29 -14.92 -31.78
CA GLU A 197 -22.77 -16.30 -31.97
C GLU A 197 -24.18 -16.54 -31.38
N GLY A 198 -24.77 -15.53 -30.72
CA GLY A 198 -26.06 -15.61 -30.06
C GLY A 198 -25.95 -16.33 -28.71
N CYS A 199 -25.60 -15.56 -27.67
CA CYS A 199 -25.53 -16.03 -26.28
C CYS A 199 -26.61 -15.36 -25.41
N TYR A 200 -26.74 -15.81 -24.17
CA TYR A 200 -27.57 -15.14 -23.16
C TYR A 200 -26.74 -14.73 -21.95
N ASP A 201 -27.14 -13.67 -21.28
CA ASP A 201 -26.51 -13.23 -20.04
C ASP A 201 -27.12 -13.99 -18.85
N PRO A 202 -26.35 -14.86 -18.16
CA PRO A 202 -26.87 -15.59 -17.00
C PRO A 202 -27.17 -14.70 -15.79
N LEU A 203 -26.72 -13.44 -15.78
CA LEU A 203 -26.93 -12.47 -14.69
C LEU A 203 -28.04 -11.45 -14.99
N GLU A 204 -28.78 -11.61 -16.10
CA GLU A 204 -29.84 -10.68 -16.53
C GLU A 204 -30.88 -10.40 -15.43
N GLY A 205 -31.25 -11.43 -14.65
CA GLY A 205 -32.19 -11.30 -13.54
C GLY A 205 -31.65 -10.57 -12.29
N LEU A 206 -30.33 -10.53 -12.10
CA LEU A 206 -29.70 -9.76 -11.03
C LEU A 206 -29.52 -8.30 -11.41
N ARG A 207 -29.16 -8.04 -12.67
CA ARG A 207 -29.04 -6.68 -13.19
C ARG A 207 -30.38 -5.94 -13.22
N GLY A 208 -31.49 -6.65 -13.46
CA GLY A 208 -32.83 -6.07 -13.36
C GLY A 208 -33.25 -5.63 -11.95
N GLN A 209 -32.70 -6.23 -10.90
CA GLN A 209 -32.91 -5.79 -9.50
C GLN A 209 -31.99 -4.63 -9.12
N GLU A 210 -30.75 -4.63 -9.65
CA GLU A 210 -29.87 -3.45 -9.61
C GLU A 210 -30.43 -2.27 -10.41
N GLU A 211 -31.24 -2.50 -11.47
CA GLU A 211 -31.89 -1.44 -12.28
C GLU A 211 -33.13 -0.83 -11.62
N GLU A 212 -33.89 -1.55 -10.79
CA GLU A 212 -34.99 -0.96 -10.00
C GLU A 212 -34.49 -0.25 -8.73
N GLU A 213 -33.41 -0.72 -8.10
CA GLU A 213 -32.71 0.04 -7.04
C GLU A 213 -31.85 1.18 -7.63
N ALA A 214 -31.36 1.07 -8.86
CA ALA A 214 -30.73 2.17 -9.59
C ALA A 214 -31.74 3.15 -10.17
N ALA A 215 -33.01 2.81 -10.42
CA ALA A 215 -33.98 3.79 -10.94
C ALA A 215 -34.36 4.87 -9.91
N ASP A 216 -34.16 4.62 -8.61
CA ASP A 216 -34.26 5.65 -7.56
C ASP A 216 -32.89 6.34 -7.28
N GLY A 217 -31.80 5.84 -7.90
CA GLY A 217 -30.43 6.36 -7.78
C GLY A 217 -29.82 6.95 -9.06
N LEU A 218 -30.47 6.79 -10.22
CA LEU A 218 -29.96 7.08 -11.56
C LEU A 218 -30.74 8.19 -12.29
N ASP A 219 -31.41 9.07 -11.53
CA ASP A 219 -31.69 10.44 -12.00
C ASP A 219 -30.62 11.45 -11.50
N ILE A 220 -29.55 10.96 -10.85
CA ILE A 220 -28.48 11.80 -10.26
C ILE A 220 -27.19 11.83 -11.11
N LEU A 221 -27.03 10.93 -12.10
CA LEU A 221 -25.78 10.84 -12.88
C LEU A 221 -25.73 11.64 -14.20
N LEU A 222 -26.74 12.46 -14.48
CA LEU A 222 -26.69 13.47 -15.56
C LEU A 222 -26.94 14.90 -15.05
N THR A 223 -26.75 15.14 -13.75
CA THR A 223 -26.54 16.47 -13.19
C THR A 223 -25.15 16.50 -12.55
N ALA A 224 -24.17 16.92 -13.34
CA ALA A 224 -22.95 17.49 -12.83
C ALA A 224 -23.30 18.76 -12.04
N ASP A 225 -23.54 18.63 -10.72
CA ASP A 225 -23.29 19.64 -9.67
C ASP A 225 -23.88 19.18 -8.32
N SER A 226 -23.33 18.10 -7.73
CA SER A 226 -23.41 17.93 -6.27
C SER A 226 -22.00 18.03 -5.67
N PRO A 227 -21.75 18.92 -4.70
CA PRO A 227 -20.42 19.17 -4.14
C PRO A 227 -19.84 18.03 -3.29
N ASP A 228 -20.55 16.91 -3.11
CA ASP A 228 -20.26 15.91 -2.06
C ASP A 228 -19.59 14.60 -2.55
N THR A 229 -19.36 14.41 -3.85
CA THR A 229 -18.74 13.18 -4.36
C THR A 229 -17.28 13.41 -4.78
N LEU A 230 -16.34 12.64 -4.22
CA LEU A 230 -14.93 12.65 -4.60
C LEU A 230 -14.77 12.23 -6.06
N GLN A 231 -14.08 13.06 -6.86
CA GLN A 231 -13.74 12.74 -8.25
C GLN A 231 -12.32 12.18 -8.32
N PHE A 232 -12.20 10.91 -8.69
CA PHE A 232 -10.93 10.19 -8.79
C PHE A 232 -10.30 10.40 -10.18
N THR A 233 -9.71 11.57 -10.39
CA THR A 233 -8.99 11.93 -11.63
C THR A 233 -7.66 12.60 -11.32
N TYR A 234 -6.78 12.72 -12.31
CA TYR A 234 -5.55 13.48 -12.15
C TYR A 234 -5.80 15.00 -12.22
N HIS A 235 -5.63 15.66 -11.07
CA HIS A 235 -5.75 17.11 -10.98
C HIS A 235 -4.52 17.83 -11.54
N SER A 236 -4.72 18.72 -12.52
CA SER A 236 -3.69 19.66 -12.97
C SER A 236 -3.26 20.60 -11.83
N ASN A 237 -2.19 21.39 -12.02
CA ASN A 237 -1.81 22.38 -11.01
C ASN A 237 -2.89 23.45 -10.78
N THR A 238 -3.66 23.81 -11.82
CA THR A 238 -4.79 24.73 -11.68
C THR A 238 -5.97 24.08 -10.96
N ASP A 239 -6.28 22.82 -11.26
CA ASP A 239 -7.38 22.10 -10.62
C ASP A 239 -7.10 21.88 -9.14
N LEU A 240 -5.87 21.49 -8.79
CA LEU A 240 -5.43 21.35 -7.39
C LEU A 240 -5.72 22.62 -6.59
N ILE A 241 -5.28 23.78 -7.11
CA ILE A 241 -5.49 25.07 -6.43
C ILE A 241 -7.00 25.36 -6.30
N SER A 242 -7.78 25.12 -7.36
CA SER A 242 -9.22 25.34 -7.33
C SER A 242 -9.93 24.44 -6.32
N VAL A 243 -9.56 23.17 -6.24
CA VAL A 243 -10.17 22.21 -5.32
C VAL A 243 -9.87 22.58 -3.87
N LEU A 244 -8.62 22.95 -3.55
CA LEU A 244 -8.27 23.36 -2.18
C LEU A 244 -8.99 24.64 -1.76
N LYS A 245 -9.07 25.65 -2.64
CA LYS A 245 -9.83 26.89 -2.36
C LYS A 245 -11.32 26.63 -2.21
N LYS A 246 -11.91 25.80 -3.06
CA LYS A 246 -13.31 25.37 -2.92
C LYS A 246 -13.54 24.65 -1.59
N THR A 247 -12.60 23.82 -1.15
CA THR A 247 -12.66 23.11 0.14
C THR A 247 -12.61 24.09 1.32
N GLU A 248 -11.76 25.11 1.25
CA GLU A 248 -11.74 26.20 2.25
C GLU A 248 -13.06 26.99 2.26
N GLU A 249 -13.64 27.31 1.11
CA GLU A 249 -14.92 28.01 1.04
C GLU A 249 -16.05 27.18 1.69
N GLN A 250 -16.08 25.87 1.42
CA GLN A 250 -17.07 24.95 1.99
C GLN A 250 -16.91 24.77 3.50
N CYS A 251 -15.67 24.76 4.00
CA CYS A 251 -15.34 24.53 5.42
C CYS A 251 -14.64 25.72 6.07
N SER A 252 -15.04 26.95 5.75
CA SER A 252 -14.34 28.19 6.16
C SER A 252 -14.21 28.39 7.68
N GLY A 253 -15.06 27.75 8.47
CA GLY A 253 -14.96 27.77 9.94
C GLY A 253 -13.84 26.91 10.52
N ILE A 254 -13.29 25.97 9.74
CA ILE A 254 -12.28 25.01 10.20
C ILE A 254 -11.10 24.83 9.23
N ALA A 255 -11.15 25.45 8.06
CA ALA A 255 -10.15 25.30 7.02
C ALA A 255 -9.64 26.66 6.53
N ARG A 256 -8.35 26.70 6.18
CA ARG A 256 -7.71 27.90 5.61
C ARG A 256 -6.63 27.51 4.61
N THR A 257 -6.59 28.14 3.44
CA THR A 257 -5.45 27.97 2.51
C THR A 257 -4.41 29.06 2.68
N TYR A 258 -3.15 28.70 2.48
CA TYR A 258 -2.05 29.65 2.41
C TYR A 258 -0.92 29.11 1.55
N SER A 259 -0.20 30.02 0.89
CA SER A 259 0.98 29.67 0.11
C SER A 259 2.23 29.70 0.96
N ILE A 260 3.08 28.69 0.84
CA ILE A 260 4.42 28.68 1.44
C ILE A 260 5.50 29.20 0.49
N GLY A 261 5.14 29.56 -0.74
CA GLY A 261 6.07 30.05 -1.74
C GLY A 261 5.65 29.67 -3.16
N ARG A 262 6.56 29.91 -4.10
CA ARG A 262 6.39 29.54 -5.50
C ARG A 262 7.53 28.64 -5.95
N SER A 263 7.21 27.76 -6.89
CA SER A 263 8.18 26.92 -7.60
C SER A 263 9.05 27.77 -8.53
N MET A 264 10.00 27.15 -9.22
CA MET A 264 10.91 27.84 -10.12
C MET A 264 10.19 28.42 -11.34
N GLU A 265 9.16 27.72 -11.81
CA GLU A 265 8.29 28.21 -12.89
C GLU A 265 7.11 29.06 -12.36
N GLY A 266 7.15 29.49 -11.09
CA GLY A 266 6.19 30.43 -10.52
C GLY A 266 4.87 29.82 -10.03
N ARG A 267 4.75 28.48 -10.00
CA ARG A 267 3.55 27.78 -9.51
C ARG A 267 3.45 27.85 -7.99
N GLU A 268 2.25 28.02 -7.47
CA GLU A 268 2.01 28.18 -6.04
C GLU A 268 2.17 26.85 -5.29
N LEU A 269 2.94 26.86 -4.18
CA LEU A 269 2.98 25.73 -3.24
C LEU A 269 1.89 25.98 -2.18
N LEU A 270 0.66 25.58 -2.53
CA LEU A 270 -0.52 25.83 -1.72
C LEU A 270 -0.68 24.75 -0.63
N VAL A 271 -0.84 25.20 0.60
CA VAL A 271 -1.16 24.38 1.77
C VAL A 271 -2.60 24.64 2.17
N ILE A 272 -3.32 23.58 2.55
CA ILE A 272 -4.60 23.69 3.27
C ILE A 272 -4.39 23.29 4.74
N GLU A 273 -4.84 24.15 5.63
CA GLU A 273 -4.85 23.96 7.09
C GLU A 273 -6.24 23.52 7.54
N PHE A 274 -6.32 22.58 8.48
CA PHE A 274 -7.53 22.23 9.21
C PHE A 274 -7.29 22.33 10.73
N SER A 275 -8.15 23.07 11.44
CA SER A 275 -8.17 23.20 12.90
C SER A 275 -9.51 23.83 13.32
N ASN A 276 -9.91 23.74 14.59
CA ASN A 276 -11.01 24.53 15.13
C ASN A 276 -10.69 26.03 15.24
N ASN A 277 -9.42 26.44 15.13
CA ASN A 277 -9.01 27.84 15.11
C ASN A 277 -7.92 28.08 14.02
N PRO A 278 -8.29 27.99 12.73
CA PRO A 278 -7.32 28.02 11.65
C PRO A 278 -6.56 29.35 11.58
N GLY A 279 -5.24 29.25 11.46
CA GLY A 279 -4.31 30.38 11.39
C GLY A 279 -3.58 30.69 12.68
N GLU A 280 -4.03 30.17 13.81
CA GLU A 280 -3.43 30.43 15.12
C GLU A 280 -3.03 29.13 15.82
N HIS A 281 -1.91 29.16 16.53
CA HIS A 281 -1.47 28.03 17.35
C HIS A 281 -2.17 28.05 18.72
N GLU A 282 -2.82 26.96 19.09
CA GLU A 282 -3.43 26.79 20.41
C GLU A 282 -2.53 26.00 21.38
N LEU A 283 -2.53 26.42 22.65
CA LEU A 283 -1.72 25.76 23.67
C LEU A 283 -2.07 24.28 23.80
N LEU A 284 -1.04 23.43 23.76
CA LEU A 284 -1.18 21.96 23.88
C LEU A 284 -1.92 21.29 22.71
N GLU A 285 -2.25 22.02 21.64
CA GLU A 285 -2.69 21.46 20.36
C GLU A 285 -1.46 21.04 19.52
N PRO A 286 -1.28 19.73 19.22
CA PRO A 286 -0.19 19.31 18.34
C PRO A 286 -0.40 19.77 16.89
N GLU A 287 0.69 20.16 16.24
CA GLU A 287 0.71 20.41 14.80
C GLU A 287 1.20 19.17 14.03
N VAL A 288 0.50 18.82 12.94
CA VAL A 288 0.80 17.68 12.06
C VAL A 288 0.86 18.16 10.62
N LYS A 289 1.76 17.57 9.82
CA LYS A 289 1.87 17.89 8.40
C LYS A 289 1.94 16.65 7.50
N TYR A 290 1.27 16.73 6.36
CA TYR A 290 1.47 15.83 5.21
C TYR A 290 2.05 16.59 4.04
N ILE A 291 3.07 16.01 3.41
CA ILE A 291 3.74 16.56 2.23
C ILE A 291 3.77 15.49 1.15
N GLY A 292 3.19 15.79 0.00
CA GLY A 292 3.15 14.91 -1.17
C GLY A 292 3.99 15.43 -2.33
N ASN A 293 4.25 14.52 -3.27
CA ASN A 293 4.76 14.85 -4.61
C ASN A 293 6.02 15.73 -4.58
N MET A 294 6.97 15.38 -3.69
CA MET A 294 8.30 15.98 -3.67
C MET A 294 9.13 15.56 -4.88
N HIS A 295 8.88 14.35 -5.40
CA HIS A 295 9.22 13.98 -6.76
C HIS A 295 7.95 14.13 -7.59
N GLY A 296 8.01 14.92 -8.67
CA GLY A 296 6.83 15.28 -9.45
C GLY A 296 6.16 14.10 -10.15
N ASN A 297 6.94 13.07 -10.49
CA ASN A 297 6.47 11.84 -11.11
C ASN A 297 5.91 10.80 -10.13
N GLU A 298 6.00 11.02 -8.82
CA GLU A 298 5.38 10.18 -7.80
C GLU A 298 4.02 10.81 -7.42
N VAL A 299 3.00 10.51 -8.23
CA VAL A 299 1.76 11.29 -8.29
C VAL A 299 0.72 10.82 -7.28
N LEU A 300 0.74 9.56 -6.88
CA LEU A 300 -0.30 9.02 -6.01
C LEU A 300 -0.42 9.79 -4.68
N GLY A 301 0.71 10.17 -4.07
CA GLY A 301 0.71 11.01 -2.86
C GLY A 301 0.09 12.40 -3.08
N ARG A 302 0.16 12.97 -4.30
CA ARG A 302 -0.52 14.22 -4.65
C ARG A 302 -2.03 14.05 -4.56
N GLN A 303 -2.55 13.03 -5.22
CA GLN A 303 -4.00 12.79 -5.32
C GLN A 303 -4.60 12.41 -3.97
N LEU A 304 -3.94 11.49 -3.23
CA LEU A 304 -4.37 11.10 -1.88
C LEU A 304 -4.53 12.30 -0.93
N LEU A 305 -3.64 13.30 -1.02
CA LEU A 305 -3.72 14.48 -0.17
C LEU A 305 -4.81 15.48 -0.61
N ILE A 306 -5.14 15.54 -1.89
CA ILE A 306 -6.31 16.29 -2.39
C ILE A 306 -7.59 15.63 -1.87
N TYR A 307 -7.72 14.31 -2.02
CA TYR A 307 -8.88 13.56 -1.54
C TYR A 307 -9.02 13.63 -0.02
N LEU A 308 -7.90 13.59 0.71
CA LEU A 308 -7.90 13.75 2.17
C LEU A 308 -8.46 15.12 2.59
N ALA A 309 -8.08 16.20 1.91
CA ALA A 309 -8.60 17.52 2.22
C ALA A 309 -10.13 17.60 2.04
N GLN A 310 -10.64 17.08 0.92
CA GLN A 310 -12.08 17.03 0.65
C GLN A 310 -12.81 16.11 1.65
N HIS A 311 -12.21 14.97 1.99
CA HIS A 311 -12.76 14.01 2.95
C HIS A 311 -12.85 14.59 4.36
N LEU A 312 -11.81 15.28 4.84
CA LEU A 312 -11.82 15.93 6.15
C LEU A 312 -12.92 16.99 6.26
N CYS A 313 -13.12 17.79 5.21
CA CYS A 313 -14.18 18.79 5.16
C CYS A 313 -15.58 18.15 5.15
N SER A 314 -15.84 17.24 4.21
CA SER A 314 -17.14 16.58 4.07
C SER A 314 -17.56 15.81 5.32
N GLU A 315 -16.69 14.95 5.86
CA GLU A 315 -16.99 14.17 7.06
C GLU A 315 -17.20 15.04 8.31
N TYR A 316 -16.47 16.15 8.42
CA TYR A 316 -16.68 17.09 9.51
C TYR A 316 -18.08 17.69 9.47
N LEU A 317 -18.54 18.10 8.28
CA LEU A 317 -19.88 18.65 8.05
C LEU A 317 -20.98 17.59 8.26
N LEU A 318 -20.72 16.33 7.89
CA LEU A 318 -21.62 15.20 8.13
C LEU A 318 -21.72 14.79 9.61
N GLY A 319 -20.88 15.35 10.49
CA GLY A 319 -20.93 15.06 11.92
C GLY A 319 -20.14 13.83 12.35
N ASN A 320 -19.14 13.39 11.57
CA ASN A 320 -18.30 12.26 11.94
C ASN A 320 -17.47 12.58 13.20
N GLU A 321 -17.82 11.97 14.33
CA GLU A 321 -17.19 12.23 15.63
C GLU A 321 -15.67 12.05 15.62
N ARG A 322 -15.15 11.09 14.85
CA ARG A 322 -13.70 10.84 14.75
C ARG A 322 -12.99 12.02 14.09
N ILE A 323 -13.51 12.47 12.94
CA ILE A 323 -12.93 13.59 12.18
C ILE A 323 -13.11 14.91 12.94
N GLN A 324 -14.28 15.14 13.53
CA GLN A 324 -14.50 16.32 14.38
C GLN A 324 -13.55 16.36 15.56
N THR A 325 -13.35 15.24 16.27
CA THR A 325 -12.37 15.17 17.36
C THR A 325 -10.96 15.42 16.86
N LEU A 326 -10.60 14.89 15.69
CA LEU A 326 -9.27 15.05 15.13
C LEU A 326 -8.99 16.52 14.78
N ILE A 327 -9.89 17.20 14.07
CA ILE A 327 -9.75 18.60 13.66
C ILE A 327 -9.83 19.55 14.87
N ASN A 328 -10.69 19.27 15.86
CA ASN A 328 -10.85 20.13 17.05
C ASN A 328 -9.74 19.96 18.11
N THR A 329 -8.79 19.05 17.87
CA THR A 329 -7.69 18.81 18.82
C THR A 329 -6.32 18.82 18.15
N THR A 330 -6.26 19.05 16.84
CA THR A 330 -5.04 18.95 16.04
C THR A 330 -5.06 20.02 14.98
N ARG A 331 -3.92 20.67 14.82
CA ARG A 331 -3.68 21.55 13.69
C ARG A 331 -3.02 20.79 12.55
N ILE A 332 -3.76 20.57 11.46
CA ILE A 332 -3.34 19.71 10.35
C ILE A 332 -2.96 20.58 9.15
N HIS A 333 -1.76 20.39 8.60
CA HIS A 333 -1.27 21.09 7.41
C HIS A 333 -1.05 20.10 6.26
N ILE A 334 -1.71 20.30 5.12
CA ILE A 334 -1.61 19.40 3.96
C ILE A 334 -1.02 20.17 2.78
N LEU A 335 0.16 19.75 2.32
CA LEU A 335 0.80 20.21 1.10
C LEU A 335 0.75 19.08 0.05
N PRO A 336 -0.22 19.09 -0.89
CA PRO A 336 -0.34 17.99 -1.86
C PRO A 336 0.82 17.92 -2.84
N SER A 337 1.43 19.06 -3.19
CA SER A 337 2.49 19.13 -4.20
C SER A 337 3.64 20.04 -3.82
N MET A 338 4.75 19.44 -3.41
CA MET A 338 6.01 20.16 -3.18
C MET A 338 6.80 20.41 -4.48
N ASN A 339 6.67 19.57 -5.50
CA ASN A 339 7.32 19.73 -6.81
C ASN A 339 6.29 19.82 -7.96
N PRO A 340 5.52 20.93 -8.02
CA PRO A 340 4.52 21.11 -9.08
C PRO A 340 5.12 21.24 -10.48
N ASP A 341 6.39 21.65 -10.59
CA ASP A 341 7.09 21.76 -11.88
C ASP A 341 7.44 20.38 -12.45
N GLY A 342 8.00 19.50 -11.61
CA GLY A 342 8.27 18.12 -12.00
C GLY A 342 6.99 17.36 -12.36
N TYR A 343 5.86 17.67 -11.72
CA TYR A 343 4.57 17.06 -12.04
C TYR A 343 4.13 17.34 -13.48
N GLU A 344 4.22 18.59 -13.94
CA GLU A 344 3.87 18.94 -15.33
C GLU A 344 4.74 18.18 -16.34
N LEU A 345 6.03 18.04 -16.05
CA LEU A 345 6.94 17.25 -16.88
C LEU A 345 6.60 15.77 -16.87
N ALA A 346 6.14 15.22 -15.75
CA ALA A 346 5.70 13.84 -15.67
C ALA A 346 4.43 13.61 -16.52
N VAL A 347 3.46 14.52 -16.45
CA VAL A 347 2.21 14.47 -17.23
C VAL A 347 2.50 14.56 -18.74
N SER A 348 3.39 15.47 -19.16
CA SER A 348 3.76 15.59 -20.57
C SER A 348 4.56 14.38 -21.07
N GLY A 349 5.47 13.84 -20.25
CA GLY A 349 6.25 12.65 -20.57
C GLY A 349 5.40 11.37 -20.73
N VAL A 350 4.27 11.27 -20.01
CA VAL A 350 3.28 10.20 -20.22
C VAL A 350 2.55 10.36 -21.56
N SER A 351 2.27 11.60 -21.96
CA SER A 351 1.53 11.94 -23.19
C SER A 351 2.36 11.74 -24.47
N ASP A 352 3.69 11.85 -24.40
CA ASP A 352 4.60 11.70 -25.55
C ASP A 352 5.01 10.25 -25.86
N ASN A 353 4.54 9.25 -25.11
CA ASN A 353 4.85 7.82 -25.36
C ASN A 353 4.16 7.23 -26.62
N ASN A 354 3.80 8.08 -27.59
CA ASN A 354 3.37 7.70 -28.93
C ASN A 354 4.54 7.64 -29.94
N TYR A 355 5.78 7.46 -29.47
CA TYR A 355 6.95 7.26 -30.33
C TYR A 355 7.29 5.78 -30.51
N ASP A 356 7.48 5.42 -31.77
CA ASP A 356 7.71 4.09 -32.32
C ASP A 356 8.67 3.18 -31.54
N PHE A 357 8.30 1.90 -31.54
CA PHE A 357 8.86 0.77 -30.80
C PHE A 357 10.23 0.28 -31.32
N GLU A 358 11.13 1.15 -31.78
CA GLU A 358 12.34 0.70 -32.53
C GLU A 358 13.71 1.10 -31.97
N GLN A 359 13.85 1.62 -30.74
CA GLN A 359 15.20 1.78 -30.14
C GLN A 359 15.27 1.33 -28.68
N GLU A 360 15.88 0.15 -28.49
CA GLU A 360 16.04 -0.58 -27.22
C GLU A 360 16.99 0.10 -26.21
N ASP A 361 17.65 1.21 -26.58
CA ASP A 361 18.73 1.83 -25.79
C ASP A 361 18.33 3.07 -24.97
N GLN A 362 17.09 3.57 -25.08
CA GLN A 362 16.61 4.76 -24.34
C GLN A 362 15.62 4.44 -23.20
N ARG A 363 15.42 3.16 -22.88
CA ARG A 363 14.45 2.71 -21.86
C ARG A 363 14.80 3.11 -20.43
N TYR A 364 16.01 3.64 -20.19
CA TYR A 364 16.52 3.93 -18.84
C TYR A 364 16.16 5.33 -18.30
N ASP A 365 15.75 6.29 -19.15
CA ASP A 365 15.54 7.69 -18.72
C ASP A 365 14.07 8.11 -18.59
N SER A 366 13.13 7.43 -19.27
CA SER A 366 11.69 7.78 -19.21
C SER A 366 11.10 7.66 -17.80
N TRP A 367 11.56 6.69 -17.01
CA TRP A 367 11.08 6.43 -15.64
C TRP A 367 11.40 7.56 -14.63
N ASN A 368 12.33 8.45 -14.96
CA ASN A 368 12.77 9.56 -14.10
C ASN A 368 12.32 10.94 -14.58
N ILE A 369 11.59 11.02 -15.71
CA ILE A 369 10.99 12.27 -16.18
C ILE A 369 10.07 12.81 -15.08
N GLY A 370 10.23 14.09 -14.73
CA GLY A 370 9.45 14.75 -13.68
C GLY A 370 9.86 14.44 -12.24
N ARG A 371 10.88 13.60 -12.02
CA ARG A 371 11.40 13.35 -10.66
C ARG A 371 11.99 14.61 -10.03
N ASN A 372 12.84 15.29 -10.78
CA ASN A 372 13.50 16.52 -10.35
C ASN A 372 12.59 17.74 -10.55
N ASN A 373 12.93 18.86 -9.94
CA ASN A 373 12.26 20.15 -10.21
C ASN A 373 12.74 20.74 -11.57
N ALA A 374 12.23 21.91 -11.95
CA ALA A 374 12.61 22.60 -13.19
C ALA A 374 14.11 22.95 -13.31
N GLN A 375 14.86 22.98 -12.22
CA GLN A 375 16.32 23.16 -12.21
C GLN A 375 17.09 21.83 -12.29
N ASN A 376 16.39 20.72 -12.53
CA ASN A 376 16.94 19.37 -12.51
C ASN A 376 17.54 18.97 -11.14
N ILE A 377 16.96 19.49 -10.05
CA ILE A 377 17.34 19.18 -8.68
C ILE A 377 16.35 18.18 -8.06
N ASP A 378 16.87 17.10 -7.50
CA ASP A 378 16.09 16.22 -6.62
C ASP A 378 15.92 16.91 -5.26
N LEU A 379 14.68 17.34 -4.96
CA LEU A 379 14.38 18.06 -3.72
C LEU A 379 14.71 17.24 -2.47
N ASN A 380 14.57 15.92 -2.53
CA ASN A 380 14.90 15.01 -1.42
C ASN A 380 16.41 14.68 -1.34
N ARG A 381 17.26 15.40 -2.06
CA ARG A 381 18.73 15.32 -1.98
C ARG A 381 19.37 16.64 -1.57
N ASN A 382 18.57 17.68 -1.35
CA ASN A 382 19.06 19.04 -1.27
C ASN A 382 18.80 19.76 0.06
N PHE A 383 18.48 19.00 1.12
CA PHE A 383 18.51 19.52 2.49
C PHE A 383 19.94 19.54 3.04
N PRO A 384 20.27 20.43 3.98
CA PRO A 384 21.58 20.45 4.61
C PRO A 384 21.97 19.07 5.14
N ASP A 385 23.14 18.59 4.75
CA ASP A 385 23.68 17.34 5.29
C ASP A 385 24.23 17.56 6.71
N LEU A 386 23.31 17.51 7.68
CA LEU A 386 23.59 17.58 9.11
C LEU A 386 24.33 16.33 9.64
N THR A 387 24.57 15.34 8.80
CA THR A 387 25.18 14.05 9.15
C THR A 387 26.63 13.92 8.67
N SER A 388 27.04 14.72 7.67
CA SER A 388 28.38 14.73 7.07
C SER A 388 29.55 14.81 8.06
N ILE A 389 29.38 15.54 9.18
CA ILE A 389 30.42 15.70 10.22
C ILE A 389 30.69 14.38 10.96
N VAL A 390 29.66 13.57 11.22
CA VAL A 390 29.80 12.22 11.80
C VAL A 390 30.60 11.31 10.87
N TYR A 391 30.34 11.41 9.56
CA TYR A 391 30.99 10.57 8.56
C TYR A 391 32.41 10.98 8.25
N ARG A 392 32.75 12.26 8.35
CA ARG A 392 34.15 12.69 8.24
C ARG A 392 35.04 12.03 9.29
N ARG A 393 34.50 11.75 10.49
CA ARG A 393 35.21 10.99 11.55
C ARG A 393 35.13 9.46 11.37
N ARG A 394 34.03 8.91 10.83
CA ARG A 394 33.89 7.45 10.56
C ARG A 394 34.56 6.96 9.26
N ARG A 395 34.90 7.86 8.32
CA ARG A 395 35.64 7.56 7.08
C ARG A 395 36.99 6.86 7.30
N GLN A 396 37.53 6.87 8.52
CA GLN A 396 38.73 6.10 8.88
C GLN A 396 38.52 4.58 9.01
N LYS A 397 37.27 4.06 8.99
CA LYS A 397 36.98 2.62 9.19
C LYS A 397 36.18 1.93 8.06
N GLY A 398 36.21 2.45 6.84
CA GLY A 398 35.92 1.65 5.63
C GLY A 398 34.46 1.26 5.33
N TYR A 399 33.46 1.78 6.05
CA TYR A 399 32.04 1.56 5.71
C TYR A 399 31.41 2.85 5.17
N ARG A 400 30.86 2.79 3.94
CA ARG A 400 29.97 3.81 3.38
C ARG A 400 28.57 3.56 3.93
N THR A 401 28.20 4.30 4.95
CA THR A 401 26.80 4.43 5.41
C THR A 401 26.60 5.91 5.55
N ASP A 402 25.74 6.54 4.75
CA ASP A 402 25.54 8.00 4.77
C ASP A 402 24.14 8.38 5.31
N HIS A 403 23.31 7.40 5.67
CA HIS A 403 22.23 7.56 6.65
C HIS A 403 22.73 7.15 8.02
N ILE A 404 22.36 7.92 9.05
CA ILE A 404 22.68 7.51 10.41
C ILE A 404 21.97 6.17 10.63
N LEU A 405 22.73 5.08 10.78
CA LEU A 405 22.36 4.04 11.75
C LEU A 405 22.40 4.75 13.09
N ILE A 406 21.36 5.55 13.35
CA ILE A 406 21.12 6.11 14.66
C ILE A 406 21.14 4.85 15.54
N PRO A 407 22.02 4.77 16.53
CA PRO A 407 22.15 3.54 17.29
C PRO A 407 20.80 3.19 17.92
N ASP A 408 20.49 1.90 18.14
CA ASP A 408 19.22 1.48 18.76
C ASP A 408 18.89 2.25 20.06
N TYR A 409 19.92 2.73 20.75
CA TYR A 409 19.84 3.57 21.95
C TYR A 409 19.53 5.06 21.70
N TYR A 410 19.85 5.64 20.55
CA TYR A 410 19.35 6.98 20.19
C TYR A 410 17.85 6.93 19.85
N TRP A 411 17.40 5.83 19.22
CA TRP A 411 16.01 5.63 18.80
C TRP A 411 15.05 5.20 19.92
N PHE A 412 15.59 4.55 20.94
CA PHE A 412 14.85 3.53 21.66
C PHE A 412 13.98 2.66 20.73
N GLY A 413 14.43 2.37 19.50
CA GLY A 413 13.87 1.56 18.40
C GLY A 413 12.34 1.46 18.19
N LYS A 414 11.52 2.21 18.92
CA LYS A 414 10.11 1.89 19.14
C LYS A 414 9.21 3.00 18.63
N VAL A 415 9.56 4.29 18.76
CA VAL A 415 8.65 5.37 18.33
C VAL A 415 8.51 5.38 16.81
N PHE A 416 9.60 5.48 16.04
CA PHE A 416 9.54 5.43 14.57
C PHE A 416 8.97 4.12 14.03
N LYS A 417 9.38 2.98 14.59
CA LYS A 417 8.78 1.67 14.23
C LYS A 417 7.30 1.62 14.54
N PHE A 418 6.88 2.21 15.66
CA PHE A 418 5.48 2.27 16.06
C PHE A 418 4.67 3.14 15.09
N ILE A 419 5.07 4.38 14.83
CA ILE A 419 4.32 5.28 13.92
C ILE A 419 4.33 4.75 12.48
N ALA A 420 5.44 4.20 12.00
CA ALA A 420 5.50 3.58 10.67
C ALA A 420 4.62 2.33 10.59
N ALA A 421 4.64 1.49 11.64
CA ALA A 421 3.76 0.33 11.71
C ALA A 421 2.28 0.73 11.85
N THR A 422 1.95 1.86 12.48
CA THR A 422 0.57 2.36 12.52
C THR A 422 0.03 2.60 11.11
N TYR A 423 0.82 3.25 10.26
CA TYR A 423 0.45 3.42 8.85
C TYR A 423 0.39 2.08 8.12
N ALA A 424 1.46 1.30 8.15
CA ALA A 424 1.57 0.06 7.38
C ALA A 424 0.55 -1.02 7.78
N ASN A 425 0.16 -1.11 9.06
CA ASN A 425 -0.84 -2.06 9.53
C ASN A 425 -2.28 -1.61 9.26
N ALA A 426 -2.52 -0.30 9.16
CA ALA A 426 -3.82 0.25 8.78
C ALA A 426 -4.07 0.12 7.27
N HIS A 427 -3.00 0.09 6.49
CA HIS A 427 -3.06 -0.12 5.04
C HIS A 427 -3.39 -1.57 4.71
N GLU A 428 -4.29 -1.79 3.75
CA GLU A 428 -4.82 -3.12 3.41
C GLU A 428 -3.72 -4.12 3.03
N THR A 429 -2.78 -3.70 2.17
CA THR A 429 -1.73 -4.56 1.62
C THR A 429 -0.32 -4.28 2.13
N MET A 430 0.01 -3.08 2.63
CA MET A 430 1.41 -2.69 2.94
C MET A 430 2.08 -3.58 4.00
N SER A 431 1.36 -4.03 5.03
CA SER A 431 1.89 -4.93 6.06
C SER A 431 2.02 -6.39 5.61
N ASN A 432 1.43 -6.75 4.46
CA ASN A 432 1.43 -8.12 3.93
C ASN A 432 2.80 -8.47 3.30
N GLU A 433 3.45 -9.50 3.80
CA GLU A 433 4.76 -9.96 3.29
C GLU A 433 4.73 -10.47 1.83
N ASN A 434 3.53 -10.73 1.30
CA ASN A 434 3.30 -11.14 -0.08
C ASN A 434 3.00 -9.97 -1.02
N ALA A 435 2.61 -8.79 -0.51
CA ALA A 435 2.45 -7.58 -1.31
C ALA A 435 3.84 -7.05 -1.67
N ARG A 436 4.20 -7.07 -2.96
CA ARG A 436 5.56 -6.79 -3.43
C ARG A 436 5.56 -5.98 -4.71
N CYS A 437 6.44 -4.99 -4.76
CA CYS A 437 6.79 -4.29 -5.98
C CYS A 437 7.99 -5.00 -6.65
N GLY A 438 7.76 -5.62 -7.80
CA GLY A 438 8.81 -6.26 -8.60
C GLY A 438 9.36 -7.58 -8.04
N SER A 439 10.49 -8.03 -8.61
CA SER A 439 11.08 -9.36 -8.38
C SER A 439 12.14 -9.42 -7.27
N SER A 440 12.57 -8.27 -6.73
CA SER A 440 13.63 -8.20 -5.72
C SER A 440 13.08 -8.26 -4.29
N ARG A 441 13.73 -9.05 -3.43
CA ARG A 441 13.42 -9.09 -1.99
C ARG A 441 14.01 -7.86 -1.32
N THR A 442 13.23 -6.79 -1.20
CA THR A 442 13.54 -5.73 -0.23
C THR A 442 13.38 -6.30 1.19
N GLN A 443 14.31 -5.94 2.08
CA GLN A 443 14.32 -6.37 3.49
C GLN A 443 13.27 -5.61 4.33
N SER A 444 12.04 -5.44 3.83
CA SER A 444 10.95 -4.89 4.63
C SER A 444 10.43 -5.95 5.60
N GLN A 445 10.19 -5.56 6.85
CA GLN A 445 9.57 -6.41 7.87
C GLN A 445 8.17 -5.86 8.12
N LYS A 446 7.11 -6.57 7.71
CA LYS A 446 5.71 -6.11 7.85
C LYS A 446 5.46 -4.71 7.27
N GLY A 447 5.97 -4.44 6.07
CA GLY A 447 5.77 -3.15 5.40
C GLY A 447 6.63 -1.99 5.90
N ILE A 448 7.47 -2.19 6.92
CA ILE A 448 8.40 -1.16 7.42
C ILE A 448 9.85 -1.52 7.13
N VAL A 449 10.67 -0.52 6.82
CA VAL A 449 12.11 -0.68 6.56
C VAL A 449 12.87 0.54 7.06
N ASN A 450 14.08 0.34 7.57
CA ASN A 450 14.98 1.44 7.84
C ASN A 450 15.59 1.93 6.51
N ALA A 451 15.44 3.21 6.19
CA ALA A 451 15.91 3.78 4.92
C ALA A 451 17.39 3.49 4.65
N ALA A 452 18.27 3.60 5.65
CA ALA A 452 19.70 3.28 5.56
C ALA A 452 20.01 1.85 5.11
N GLN A 453 19.14 0.90 5.48
CA GLN A 453 19.27 -0.50 5.12
C GLN A 453 18.76 -0.78 3.70
N TRP A 454 17.86 0.07 3.20
CA TRP A 454 17.30 -0.05 1.85
C TRP A 454 18.17 0.67 0.81
N SER A 455 18.45 1.96 1.02
CA SER A 455 19.31 2.78 0.17
C SER A 455 19.84 3.97 0.94
N SER A 456 21.16 4.21 0.88
CA SER A 456 21.78 5.33 1.58
C SER A 456 21.48 6.67 0.88
N LEU A 457 20.82 7.58 1.59
CA LEU A 457 20.43 8.90 1.10
C LEU A 457 20.96 10.00 2.04
N ALA A 458 21.77 10.92 1.50
CA ALA A 458 22.18 12.15 2.19
C ALA A 458 21.34 13.36 1.74
N GLY A 459 21.10 14.29 2.66
CA GLY A 459 20.33 15.52 2.36
C GLY A 459 18.83 15.30 2.16
N GLY A 460 18.25 14.28 2.80
CA GLY A 460 16.82 14.00 2.77
C GLY A 460 16.02 14.88 3.75
N MET A 461 14.77 15.17 3.38
CA MET A 461 13.84 15.97 4.21
C MET A 461 13.53 15.29 5.55
N GLN A 462 13.40 13.97 5.54
CA GLN A 462 13.06 13.17 6.72
C GLN A 462 14.07 13.36 7.85
N ASP A 463 15.36 13.15 7.54
CA ASP A 463 16.44 13.25 8.52
C ASP A 463 16.65 14.72 8.95
N PHE A 464 16.42 15.67 8.04
CA PHE A 464 16.47 17.10 8.35
C PHE A 464 15.42 17.49 9.41
N ASN A 465 14.16 17.08 9.24
CA ASN A 465 13.09 17.34 10.22
C ASN A 465 13.47 16.83 11.61
N TYR A 466 13.95 15.58 11.70
CA TYR A 466 14.30 14.98 12.97
C TYR A 466 15.52 15.60 13.65
N LEU A 467 16.54 15.99 12.88
CA LEU A 467 17.80 16.51 13.44
C LEU A 467 17.75 18.00 13.74
N HIS A 468 16.92 18.75 13.01
CA HIS A 468 16.87 20.20 13.11
C HIS A 468 15.68 20.74 13.92
N THR A 469 14.63 19.93 14.06
CA THR A 469 13.33 20.37 14.58
C THR A 469 12.80 19.34 15.58
N ASN A 470 11.63 19.61 16.16
CA ASN A 470 10.95 18.65 17.03
C ASN A 470 10.15 17.58 16.24
N CYS A 471 10.08 17.68 14.91
CA CYS A 471 9.17 16.92 14.06
C CYS A 471 9.73 15.51 13.77
N PHE A 472 8.88 14.50 13.99
CA PHE A 472 9.17 13.11 13.65
C PHE A 472 8.55 12.81 12.29
N GLU A 473 9.36 12.82 11.24
CA GLU A 473 8.90 12.57 9.87
C GLU A 473 9.16 11.12 9.44
N VAL A 474 8.21 10.51 8.71
CA VAL A 474 8.34 9.20 8.09
C VAL A 474 8.06 9.33 6.60
N THR A 475 8.91 8.74 5.76
CA THR A 475 8.63 8.59 4.33
C THR A 475 7.73 7.39 4.09
N VAL A 476 6.62 7.59 3.37
CA VAL A 476 5.67 6.54 3.01
C VAL A 476 5.67 6.35 1.50
N ASN A 477 5.92 5.12 1.06
CA ASN A 477 5.83 4.71 -0.34
C ASN A 477 4.45 4.07 -0.57
N VAL A 478 3.52 4.84 -1.14
CA VAL A 478 2.09 4.49 -1.26
C VAL A 478 1.74 3.59 -2.44
N GLY A 479 2.68 3.27 -3.33
CA GLY A 479 2.43 2.46 -4.51
C GLY A 479 3.70 1.99 -5.22
N CYS A 480 3.56 0.96 -6.06
CA CYS A 480 4.65 0.45 -6.89
C CYS A 480 4.84 1.26 -8.17
N ASP A 481 3.72 1.60 -8.82
CA ASP A 481 3.71 2.52 -9.93
C ASP A 481 3.81 3.96 -9.41
N ARG A 482 4.68 4.75 -10.04
CA ARG A 482 4.85 6.16 -9.68
C ARG A 482 3.70 7.00 -10.24
N PHE A 483 3.14 6.56 -11.37
CA PHE A 483 2.07 7.23 -12.11
C PHE A 483 1.05 6.17 -12.58
N PRO A 484 0.26 5.59 -11.67
CA PRO A 484 -0.71 4.55 -12.01
C PRO A 484 -1.80 5.08 -12.98
N PRO A 485 -2.58 4.20 -13.63
CA PRO A 485 -3.70 4.65 -14.44
C PRO A 485 -4.85 5.20 -13.54
N GLU A 486 -5.70 6.08 -14.08
CA GLU A 486 -6.72 6.81 -13.30
C GLU A 486 -7.72 5.88 -12.60
N GLU A 487 -8.07 4.76 -13.23
CA GLU A 487 -8.97 3.76 -12.66
C GLU A 487 -8.46 3.13 -11.35
N GLU A 488 -7.16 3.24 -11.05
CA GLU A 488 -6.57 2.75 -9.80
C GLU A 488 -6.67 3.77 -8.65
N LEU A 489 -6.98 5.04 -8.93
CA LEU A 489 -6.97 6.11 -7.91
C LEU A 489 -8.02 5.88 -6.80
N ALA A 490 -9.20 5.38 -7.16
CA ALA A 490 -10.26 5.08 -6.19
C ALA A 490 -9.85 3.94 -5.24
N PHE A 491 -9.22 2.89 -5.77
CA PHE A 491 -8.71 1.77 -4.97
C PHE A 491 -7.56 2.23 -4.07
N ALA A 492 -6.62 3.00 -4.62
CA ALA A 492 -5.49 3.51 -3.86
C ALA A 492 -5.94 4.46 -2.72
N TRP A 493 -6.99 5.26 -2.94
CA TRP A 493 -7.62 6.04 -1.88
C TRP A 493 -8.20 5.13 -0.79
N HIS A 494 -8.99 4.12 -1.18
CA HIS A 494 -9.60 3.19 -0.23
C HIS A 494 -8.56 2.47 0.64
N GLU A 495 -7.45 2.00 0.06
CA GLU A 495 -6.37 1.33 0.79
C GLU A 495 -5.61 2.26 1.76
N ASN A 496 -5.56 3.57 1.48
CA ASN A 496 -4.74 4.54 2.23
C ASN A 496 -5.53 5.43 3.19
N GLN A 497 -6.85 5.59 3.02
CA GLN A 497 -7.69 6.49 3.81
C GLN A 497 -7.55 6.23 5.32
N GLU A 498 -7.73 4.98 5.77
CA GLU A 498 -7.60 4.62 7.19
C GLU A 498 -6.17 4.83 7.70
N SER A 499 -5.17 4.57 6.86
CA SER A 499 -3.76 4.74 7.19
C SER A 499 -3.40 6.21 7.43
N LEU A 500 -3.92 7.11 6.58
CA LEU A 500 -3.72 8.55 6.69
C LEU A 500 -4.32 9.09 8.00
N LEU A 501 -5.53 8.66 8.36
CA LEU A 501 -6.19 9.05 9.61
C LEU A 501 -5.47 8.49 10.83
N SER A 502 -5.23 7.18 10.85
CA SER A 502 -4.53 6.47 11.95
C SER A 502 -3.14 7.03 12.22
N PHE A 503 -2.41 7.46 11.18
CA PHE A 503 -1.09 8.08 11.35
C PHE A 503 -1.18 9.47 11.97
N MET A 504 -2.13 10.32 11.56
CA MET A 504 -2.33 11.64 12.18
C MET A 504 -2.67 11.52 13.68
N GLU A 505 -3.49 10.54 14.04
CA GLU A 505 -3.86 10.25 15.43
C GLU A 505 -2.65 9.89 16.31
N THR A 506 -1.50 9.49 15.73
CA THR A 506 -0.28 9.22 16.50
C THR A 506 0.30 10.47 17.18
N ALA A 507 -0.01 11.67 16.69
CA ALA A 507 0.38 12.94 17.31
C ALA A 507 -0.16 13.10 18.74
N HIS A 508 -1.25 12.39 19.06
CA HIS A 508 -1.89 12.36 20.38
C HIS A 508 -1.33 11.31 21.33
N ARG A 509 -0.12 10.80 21.09
CA ARG A 509 0.54 9.81 21.95
C ARG A 509 1.74 10.39 22.70
N GLY A 510 2.16 9.69 23.75
CA GLY A 510 3.27 10.13 24.59
C GLY A 510 2.82 11.19 25.59
N ILE A 511 3.55 12.30 25.67
CA ILE A 511 3.29 13.38 26.62
C ILE A 511 3.27 14.75 25.94
N LYS A 512 2.55 15.68 26.55
CA LYS A 512 2.58 17.12 26.22
C LYS A 512 2.51 17.94 27.50
N GLY A 513 2.89 19.20 27.47
CA GLY A 513 2.80 20.05 28.65
C GLY A 513 3.39 21.42 28.45
N ILE A 514 3.45 22.21 29.52
CA ILE A 514 4.01 23.58 29.52
C ILE A 514 5.17 23.67 30.51
N VAL A 515 6.25 24.34 30.11
CA VAL A 515 7.37 24.71 30.98
C VAL A 515 7.25 26.17 31.38
N LYS A 516 7.24 26.43 32.68
CA LYS A 516 7.09 27.77 33.26
C LYS A 516 8.17 28.06 34.29
N ASP A 517 8.38 29.34 34.60
CA ASP A 517 9.16 29.77 35.76
C ASP A 517 8.30 29.76 37.05
N GLU A 518 8.92 30.03 38.19
CA GLU A 518 8.22 30.12 39.49
C GLU A 518 7.20 31.28 39.58
N LYS A 519 7.27 32.24 38.65
CA LYS A 519 6.33 33.36 38.54
C LYS A 519 5.16 33.04 37.59
N GLY A 520 5.16 31.88 36.96
CA GLY A 520 4.14 31.44 36.01
C GLY A 520 4.36 31.89 34.56
N ASN A 521 5.49 32.53 34.25
CA ASN A 521 5.83 32.91 32.87
C ASN A 521 6.27 31.68 32.08
N ALA A 522 5.82 31.58 30.83
CA ALA A 522 6.26 30.54 29.92
C ALA A 522 7.76 30.65 29.60
N ILE A 523 8.44 29.50 29.50
CA ILE A 523 9.86 29.44 29.11
C ILE A 523 9.95 28.88 27.70
N LYS A 524 10.22 29.76 26.74
CA LYS A 524 10.54 29.41 25.35
C LYS A 524 11.91 28.74 25.24
N GLY A 525 12.04 27.71 24.40
CA GLY A 525 13.32 27.05 24.13
C GLY A 525 13.87 26.23 25.30
N ALA A 526 13.04 25.92 26.31
CA ALA A 526 13.40 24.97 27.35
C ALA A 526 13.54 23.57 26.73
N ARG A 527 14.60 22.87 27.10
CA ARG A 527 14.94 21.54 26.63
C ARG A 527 14.24 20.48 27.46
N ILE A 528 13.52 19.58 26.80
CA ILE A 528 12.94 18.37 27.40
C ILE A 528 13.76 17.17 26.95
N SER A 529 14.37 16.51 27.92
CA SER A 529 15.20 15.32 27.74
C SER A 529 14.55 14.11 28.39
N VAL A 530 14.76 12.92 27.81
CA VAL A 530 14.24 11.66 28.35
C VAL A 530 15.41 10.72 28.58
N ARG A 531 15.58 10.25 29.82
CA ARG A 531 16.70 9.39 30.19
C ARG A 531 16.72 8.13 29.32
N GLY A 532 17.83 7.93 28.63
CA GLY A 532 18.03 6.79 27.73
C GLY A 532 17.58 7.01 26.29
N ILE A 533 17.07 8.19 25.93
CA ILE A 533 16.78 8.59 24.55
C ILE A 533 17.65 9.80 24.20
N GLN A 534 18.55 9.64 23.23
CA GLN A 534 19.53 10.67 22.87
C GLN A 534 19.00 11.65 21.81
N HIS A 535 17.80 12.18 22.04
CA HIS A 535 17.21 13.21 21.19
C HIS A 535 16.28 14.05 22.07
N ASP A 536 16.68 15.27 22.36
CA ASP A 536 15.90 16.21 23.17
C ASP A 536 14.99 17.03 22.26
N ILE A 537 13.89 17.54 22.81
CA ILE A 537 13.01 18.52 22.12
C ILE A 537 13.03 19.85 22.85
N THR A 538 12.53 20.89 22.21
CA THR A 538 12.41 22.23 22.80
C THR A 538 10.97 22.70 22.94
N THR A 539 10.68 23.56 23.91
CA THR A 539 9.38 24.24 24.02
C THR A 539 9.20 25.33 22.96
N ALA A 540 7.96 25.54 22.53
CA ALA A 540 7.56 26.61 21.62
C ALA A 540 7.46 27.97 22.33
N GLU A 541 6.95 28.99 21.63
CA GLU A 541 6.87 30.39 22.12
C GLU A 541 6.17 30.50 23.48
N ASN A 542 5.07 29.76 23.64
CA ASN A 542 4.24 29.79 24.84
C ASN A 542 4.65 28.73 25.88
N GLY A 543 5.85 28.15 25.72
CA GLY A 543 6.45 27.20 26.66
C GLY A 543 5.86 25.79 26.57
N ASP A 544 4.93 25.54 25.65
CA ASP A 544 4.35 24.23 25.42
C ASP A 544 5.28 23.32 24.60
N TYR A 545 5.12 22.01 24.79
CA TYR A 545 5.89 20.98 24.12
C TYR A 545 5.08 19.70 23.93
N TRP A 546 5.50 18.88 22.96
CA TRP A 546 4.97 17.54 22.71
C TRP A 546 6.13 16.56 22.53
N ARG A 547 6.04 15.43 23.21
CA ARG A 547 7.04 14.37 23.14
C ARG A 547 6.37 13.02 22.91
N LEU A 548 6.49 12.52 21.69
CA LEU A 548 6.11 11.15 21.36
C LEU A 548 6.95 10.16 22.17
N LEU A 549 6.27 9.25 22.87
CA LEU A 549 6.87 8.21 23.68
C LEU A 549 6.09 6.92 23.54
N THR A 550 6.80 5.80 23.52
CA THR A 550 6.16 4.50 23.56
C THR A 550 5.71 4.15 24.98
N PRO A 551 4.74 3.22 25.13
CA PRO A 551 4.28 2.79 26.44
C PRO A 551 5.42 2.30 27.34
N GLY A 552 5.38 2.68 28.60
CA GLY A 552 6.43 2.36 29.57
C GLY A 552 6.69 3.46 30.59
N ILE A 553 7.67 3.22 31.45
CA ILE A 553 8.10 4.17 32.49
C ILE A 553 9.27 4.97 31.94
N HIS A 554 9.15 6.30 32.01
CA HIS A 554 10.16 7.24 31.52
C HIS A 554 10.58 8.21 32.62
N ILE A 555 11.83 8.66 32.58
CA ILE A 555 12.33 9.74 33.44
C ILE A 555 12.58 10.93 32.52
N VAL A 556 11.79 11.99 32.70
CA VAL A 556 11.76 13.17 31.84
C VAL A 556 12.29 14.36 32.63
N SER A 557 13.22 15.10 32.03
CA SER A 557 13.84 16.27 32.65
C SER A 557 13.66 17.49 31.77
N ALA A 558 13.24 18.60 32.36
CA ALA A 558 13.17 19.91 31.73
C ALA A 558 14.30 20.80 32.24
N SER A 559 14.96 21.52 31.33
CA SER A 559 16.06 22.45 31.63
C SER A 559 16.01 23.66 30.71
N GLY A 560 16.40 24.83 31.19
CA GLY A 560 16.45 26.05 30.39
C GLY A 560 17.61 26.94 30.83
N GLN A 561 18.06 27.83 29.94
CA GLN A 561 19.15 28.75 30.25
C GLN A 561 18.76 29.66 31.42
N GLY A 562 19.61 29.73 32.46
CA GLY A 562 19.33 30.51 33.66
C GLY A 562 18.37 29.86 34.66
N TYR A 563 18.01 28.58 34.45
CA TYR A 563 17.12 27.82 35.33
C TYR A 563 17.74 26.50 35.78
N THR A 564 17.33 26.03 36.96
CA THR A 564 17.71 24.73 37.50
C THR A 564 16.85 23.63 36.87
N ARG A 565 17.46 22.50 36.52
CA ARG A 565 16.81 21.34 35.90
C ARG A 565 15.76 20.71 36.83
N ALA A 566 14.56 20.47 36.33
CA ALA A 566 13.50 19.72 37.02
C ALA A 566 13.32 18.34 36.38
N THR A 567 13.07 17.30 37.19
CA THR A 567 12.94 15.91 36.70
C THR A 567 11.70 15.24 37.26
N LYS A 568 10.99 14.49 36.41
CA LYS A 568 9.79 13.73 36.77
C LYS A 568 9.88 12.30 36.24
N ARG A 569 9.39 11.34 37.03
CA ARG A 569 9.17 9.97 36.60
C ARG A 569 7.71 9.82 36.19
N ILE A 570 7.47 9.36 34.96
CA ILE A 570 6.14 9.24 34.37
C ILE A 570 5.88 7.82 33.88
N GLN A 571 4.62 7.45 33.72
CA GLN A 571 4.19 6.20 33.12
C GLN A 571 3.26 6.48 31.95
N VAL A 572 3.67 6.06 30.75
CA VAL A 572 2.90 6.18 29.51
C VAL A 572 2.12 4.87 29.30
N PRO A 573 0.78 4.89 29.27
CA PRO A 573 -0.03 3.68 29.10
C PRO A 573 0.01 3.15 27.65
N SER A 574 -0.44 1.91 27.44
CA SER A 574 -0.44 1.25 26.12
C SER A 574 -1.48 1.82 25.14
N ARG A 575 -2.62 2.26 25.67
CA ARG A 575 -3.71 2.89 24.91
C ARG A 575 -3.89 4.32 25.42
N MET A 576 -3.90 5.27 24.50
CA MET A 576 -4.07 6.70 24.78
C MET A 576 -5.01 7.27 23.73
N LYS A 577 -6.03 8.01 24.16
CA LYS A 577 -6.84 8.86 23.28
C LYS A 577 -6.21 10.25 23.09
N THR A 578 -5.52 10.74 24.11
CA THR A 578 -4.79 12.01 24.09
C THR A 578 -3.46 11.88 24.83
N ALA A 579 -2.50 12.72 24.50
CA ALA A 579 -1.17 12.72 25.10
C ALA A 579 -1.26 13.13 26.59
N GLY A 580 -0.46 12.48 27.44
CA GLY A 580 -0.48 12.72 28.88
C GLY A 580 0.09 14.09 29.24
N ARG A 581 -0.61 14.86 30.08
CA ARG A 581 -0.17 16.20 30.48
C ARG A 581 0.94 16.15 31.54
N VAL A 582 2.10 16.74 31.25
CA VAL A 582 3.27 16.80 32.13
C VAL A 582 3.88 18.20 32.11
N ASP A 583 3.44 19.06 33.02
CA ASP A 583 3.95 20.44 33.12
C ASP A 583 5.23 20.49 33.98
N PHE A 584 6.12 21.45 33.72
CA PHE A 584 7.33 21.69 34.52
C PHE A 584 7.38 23.13 35.01
N VAL A 585 7.83 23.30 36.25
CA VAL A 585 8.17 24.61 36.81
C VAL A 585 9.67 24.59 37.11
N LEU A 586 10.40 25.53 36.51
CA LEU A 586 11.85 25.62 36.65
C LEU A 586 12.25 26.75 37.62
N PRO A 587 12.95 26.44 38.72
CA PRO A 587 13.51 27.46 39.60
C PRO A 587 14.65 28.22 38.93
N LYS A 588 14.87 29.49 39.26
CA LYS A 588 16.03 30.23 38.75
C LYS A 588 17.33 29.60 39.22
N ALA A 589 18.33 29.56 38.35
CA ALA A 589 19.67 29.13 38.71
C ALA A 589 20.35 30.20 39.61
N PRO A 590 21.11 29.80 40.65
CA PRO A 590 21.93 30.72 41.43
C PRO A 590 22.91 31.51 40.55
N VAL A 591 23.17 32.79 40.90
CA VAL A 591 24.02 33.71 40.10
C VAL A 591 25.49 33.24 39.96
N ASN A 592 25.95 32.33 40.83
CA ASN A 592 27.27 31.70 40.78
C ASN A 592 27.24 30.29 40.14
N PHE A 593 26.28 30.00 39.26
CA PHE A 593 26.32 28.78 38.47
C PHE A 593 27.32 28.94 37.33
N ASP A 594 28.50 28.33 37.49
CA ASP A 594 29.37 28.05 36.37
C ASP A 594 28.72 26.95 35.51
N PRO A 595 28.37 27.20 34.25
CA PRO A 595 27.79 26.18 33.37
C PRO A 595 28.71 24.96 33.16
N GLN A 596 29.98 25.06 33.56
CA GLN A 596 31.00 24.04 33.34
C GLN A 596 31.01 22.90 34.37
N GLU A 597 30.29 22.97 35.49
CA GLU A 597 30.44 21.97 36.59
C GLU A 597 29.40 20.82 36.64
N GLU A 598 28.41 20.76 35.75
CA GLU A 598 27.55 19.56 35.61
C GLU A 598 27.63 18.96 34.20
N ASP A 599 28.69 18.19 33.89
CA ASP A 599 28.63 16.83 33.31
C ASP A 599 30.05 16.32 32.95
N PHE A 600 30.81 15.83 33.95
CA PHE A 600 31.93 14.91 33.68
C PHE A 600 31.37 13.51 33.40
N SER A 601 30.72 13.35 32.25
CA SER A 601 30.66 12.07 31.54
C SER A 601 31.34 12.24 30.19
N SER A 602 32.53 11.65 30.05
CA SER A 602 33.40 11.80 28.89
C SER A 602 32.85 11.10 27.65
N TYR A 603 31.90 11.72 26.97
CA TYR A 603 31.66 11.45 25.55
C TYR A 603 31.18 12.75 24.94
N ASP A 604 32.00 13.32 24.04
CA ASP A 604 31.59 14.36 23.10
C ASP A 604 30.23 14.00 22.52
N LYS A 605 29.19 14.61 23.08
CA LYS A 605 27.80 14.43 22.72
C LYS A 605 27.70 15.00 21.31
N PHE A 606 27.47 14.14 20.32
CA PHE A 606 27.12 14.60 18.99
C PHE A 606 25.76 15.29 19.10
N ASP A 607 25.81 16.59 19.33
CA ASP A 607 24.68 17.51 19.34
C ASP A 607 24.76 18.35 18.04
N PRO A 608 24.13 17.87 16.95
CA PRO A 608 24.16 18.57 15.67
C PRO A 608 23.53 19.98 15.74
N TYR A 609 22.68 20.24 16.73
CA TYR A 609 22.04 21.54 16.93
C TYR A 609 23.03 22.59 17.49
N ASN A 610 23.79 22.21 18.53
CA ASN A 610 24.80 23.10 19.11
C ASN A 610 26.02 23.30 18.21
N GLN A 611 26.42 22.28 17.43
CA GLN A 611 27.50 22.46 16.46
C GLN A 611 27.13 23.47 15.38
N TYR A 612 25.88 23.51 14.89
CA TYR A 612 25.46 24.49 13.91
C TYR A 612 25.54 25.94 14.44
N GLN A 613 25.06 26.20 15.66
CA GLN A 613 25.19 27.52 16.30
C GLN A 613 26.66 27.94 16.44
N HIS A 614 27.54 26.99 16.78
CA HIS A 614 28.97 27.23 16.89
C HIS A 614 29.62 27.55 15.53
N TYR A 615 29.16 26.93 14.44
CA TYR A 615 29.60 27.25 13.08
C TYR A 615 29.05 28.60 12.58
N THR A 616 27.82 28.97 12.96
CA THR A 616 27.27 30.30 12.62
C THR A 616 28.02 31.40 13.38
N GLN A 617 28.36 31.19 14.65
CA GLN A 617 29.15 32.13 15.44
C GLN A 617 30.62 32.22 14.99
N MET A 618 31.22 31.13 14.50
CA MET A 618 32.58 31.18 13.93
C MET A 618 32.62 31.85 12.54
N ALA A 619 31.53 31.79 11.78
CA ALA A 619 31.38 32.55 10.53
C ALA A 619 31.20 34.06 10.79
N ASP A 620 30.64 34.45 11.94
CA ASP A 620 30.49 35.86 12.36
C ASP A 620 31.81 36.54 12.77
N LEU A 621 32.89 35.78 13.05
CA LEU A 621 34.16 36.32 13.54
C LEU A 621 35.22 36.56 12.45
N SER A 622 34.99 36.11 11.21
CA SER A 622 35.85 36.44 10.07
C SER A 622 35.29 37.61 9.27
N GLN A 623 35.75 38.82 9.60
CA GLN A 623 35.33 40.06 8.94
C GLN A 623 35.75 40.17 7.47
N ASN A 624 34.88 40.87 6.72
CA ASN A 624 35.06 41.56 5.45
C ASN A 624 34.68 40.81 4.16
N GLN A 625 33.37 40.64 3.95
CA GLN A 625 32.70 41.20 2.77
C GLN A 625 31.20 41.32 3.05
N GLU A 626 30.61 42.43 2.63
CA GLU A 626 29.17 42.71 2.67
C GLU A 626 28.41 41.72 1.80
N GLU A 627 28.11 40.53 2.33
CA GLU A 627 27.03 39.68 1.84
C GLU A 627 26.28 39.15 3.04
N ARG A 628 25.15 39.78 3.31
CA ARG A 628 24.19 39.44 4.36
C ARG A 628 23.68 38.03 4.09
N ALA A 629 24.30 37.02 4.71
CA ALA A 629 23.90 35.62 4.58
C ALA A 629 22.51 35.39 5.22
N GLU A 630 21.45 35.53 4.42
CA GLU A 630 20.08 35.28 4.85
C GLU A 630 19.79 33.76 4.92
N LYS A 631 19.19 33.33 6.04
CA LYS A 631 18.77 31.94 6.30
C LYS A 631 17.66 31.53 5.30
N PRO A 632 17.59 30.25 4.87
CA PRO A 632 16.66 29.81 3.82
C PRO A 632 15.17 29.90 4.23
N TRP A 633 14.26 30.19 3.29
CA TRP A 633 12.82 30.45 3.55
C TRP A 633 12.03 29.26 4.13
N TRP A 634 12.48 28.03 3.90
CA TRP A 634 11.91 26.84 4.56
C TRP A 634 12.37 26.70 6.01
N TRP A 635 13.38 27.47 6.44
CA TRP A 635 13.89 27.44 7.81
C TRP A 635 12.79 27.73 8.81
N ASN A 636 11.88 28.67 8.50
CA ASN A 636 10.72 28.88 9.35
C ASN A 636 9.66 27.78 9.15
N TYR A 637 9.34 27.34 7.93
CA TYR A 637 8.35 26.25 7.76
C TYR A 637 8.72 24.93 8.46
N PHE A 638 10.02 24.59 8.51
CA PHE A 638 10.49 23.42 9.22
C PHE A 638 10.87 23.72 10.69
N ALA A 639 11.25 24.95 11.07
CA ALA A 639 11.72 25.26 12.44
C ALA A 639 10.78 26.16 13.30
N LEU A 640 9.84 26.93 12.75
CA LEU A 640 8.91 27.84 13.46
C LEU A 640 7.62 28.20 12.64
N PRO A 641 6.39 27.93 13.14
CA PRO A 641 5.16 28.33 12.46
C PRO A 641 4.91 29.87 12.56
N GLY A 642 4.65 30.58 11.44
CA GLY A 642 3.83 31.82 11.51
C GLY A 642 4.05 33.10 10.65
N VAL A 643 4.98 33.30 9.69
CA VAL A 643 5.13 34.62 8.95
C VAL A 643 5.64 34.45 7.48
N PRO A 644 5.33 35.32 6.46
CA PRO A 644 5.38 34.96 5.02
C PRO A 644 6.58 35.46 4.13
N SER A 645 6.93 34.61 3.14
CA SER A 645 7.38 34.79 1.70
C SER A 645 8.78 35.41 1.31
N PRO A 646 9.29 35.29 0.04
CA PRO A 646 10.24 34.26 -0.46
C PRO A 646 11.46 34.81 -1.28
N THR A 647 12.42 33.95 -1.71
CA THR A 647 13.10 33.87 -3.04
C THR A 647 14.35 32.96 -2.99
N TRP A 648 14.69 32.27 -4.09
CA TRP A 648 16.00 31.65 -4.45
C TRP A 648 16.54 30.33 -3.82
N LEU A 649 15.81 29.62 -2.95
CA LEU A 649 15.80 28.13 -2.79
C LEU A 649 17.02 27.31 -3.32
N LEU A 650 18.19 27.37 -2.64
CA LEU A 650 19.25 26.33 -2.45
C LEU A 650 20.68 26.87 -2.55
N LYS A 651 21.61 26.07 -1.98
CA LYS A 651 23.07 26.25 -1.86
C LYS A 651 23.65 27.06 -3.04
N GLN A 652 23.93 28.34 -2.81
CA GLN A 652 24.69 29.14 -3.76
C GLN A 652 26.08 28.53 -3.91
N TYR A 653 26.50 28.39 -5.17
CA TYR A 653 27.91 28.26 -5.53
C TYR A 653 28.65 29.54 -5.20
#